data_AF-A0A448ZD36-F1
#
_entry.id   AF-A0A448ZD36-F1
#
_cell.length_a   1.000
_cell.length_b   1.000
_cell.length_c   1.000
_cell.angle_alpha   90.00
_cell.angle_beta   90.00
_cell.angle_gamma   90.00
#
_symmetry.space_group_name_H-M   'P 1'
#
loop_
_entity.id
_entity.type
_entity.pdbx_description
1 polymer ?
#
loop_
_entity_poly.entity_id
_entity_poly.type
_entity_poly.pdbx_seq_one_letter_code
_entity_poly.pdbx_strand_id
1 'polypeptide(L)'
;MVFSPPRTSRRGMGSNALWLALLRLASLVLVARAFSGKGTPRTRASPAVLSGSGDESDETPGASWDDGVDYDKEWPDGGSGGSSGSLPDPGTSWDTLPNKLNADFLGNDATELLGINLELEPLSAQDAERLRNDARKIVEEAIDAGVNDIEALKKKMKRELDANRRAMSLASDMEAKRQTEKLMSKIDRMTGDFLRSNEATRASTKMAAAASRAMEGRGLEMGTWGVLGGRTVVADDDLARSGAAGLLGSVGNAVREADKAANTKTTLDDYNDLGSISSTYREEDPPADVRENRILIVADTQKDKLAKELVPALMAAFEREKDSIPDLKFDVLSPTSTMPLGGNDSQCVVVFCTGLSQPDSLKKMLDRLLRRTLATGGGKVGTPPTQLVGVSTLGTERFGTFPYNMQNFLGGKLETRRQIEEVLINTVRNRVVEPPLDYTLLKVKEGDFLPDESVGSGSPSFSLTPGDVPDDATSVETAARVLLQAIAFQPPARNSTIGLAGVLPASLLEDPSGSEEVLDEQDDFWRETFACLDGPELWRTVLLEVETTGEGGLPEEELAGTCDRLLEYLGEWAGVLARSGKGLTTPVKAETEGGLDPASMVTPSNSRTLLVQDGVRLLFLPTKTGKNYASKEEEEELRREQQQTSGSGNRVPPPPKTAREGGIDVVVEIADLPGEGSSAPRRRQLRVRARRTNYSEDAVFKEMSEATILKRLEEALEVFKTENNILPP
;
A
#
# COMPACT_ATOMS: atom_id res chain seq x y z
N MET A 1 41.82 78.90 7.63
CA MET A 1 41.69 79.10 9.10
C MET A 1 41.93 77.77 9.79
N VAL A 2 42.64 77.83 10.91
CA VAL A 2 43.23 76.73 11.70
C VAL A 2 42.20 76.16 12.68
N PHE A 3 42.15 74.81 12.85
CA PHE A 3 42.33 74.07 14.11
C PHE A 3 41.92 72.58 13.99
N SER A 4 42.74 71.71 14.60
CA SER A 4 42.62 70.24 14.71
C SER A 4 42.04 69.82 16.11
N PRO A 5 42.15 68.55 16.60
CA PRO A 5 41.17 67.41 16.68
C PRO A 5 40.88 67.00 18.18
N PRO A 6 40.58 65.74 18.67
CA PRO A 6 40.36 64.38 18.07
C PRO A 6 39.26 63.44 18.72
N ARG A 7 39.14 62.20 18.18
CA ARG A 7 38.79 60.83 18.75
C ARG A 7 37.71 60.10 17.91
N THR A 8 37.65 58.76 17.64
CA THR A 8 38.40 57.50 17.90
C THR A 8 37.78 56.40 16.99
N SER A 9 38.54 55.63 16.18
CA SER A 9 38.90 54.18 16.35
C SER A 9 37.77 53.13 16.47
N ARG A 10 37.55 52.30 15.41
CA ARG A 10 37.72 50.82 15.36
C ARG A 10 37.04 50.19 14.13
N ARG A 11 37.83 49.61 13.22
CA ARG A 11 37.44 48.60 12.22
C ARG A 11 38.05 47.26 12.64
N GLY A 12 37.27 46.17 12.62
CA GLY A 12 37.74 44.81 12.79
C GLY A 12 37.48 44.00 11.51
N MET A 13 38.54 43.51 10.88
CA MET A 13 38.54 42.47 9.86
C MET A 13 38.83 41.13 10.53
N GLY A 14 38.20 40.04 10.07
CA GLY A 14 38.76 38.69 10.22
C GLY A 14 37.76 37.54 10.43
N SER A 15 37.24 36.98 9.33
CA SER A 15 36.51 35.68 9.37
C SER A 15 36.87 34.70 8.24
N ASN A 16 37.77 35.05 7.30
CA ASN A 16 38.06 34.20 6.13
C ASN A 16 39.29 33.29 6.28
N ALA A 17 40.04 33.38 7.38
CA ALA A 17 41.21 32.52 7.62
C ALA A 17 40.87 31.18 8.31
N LEU A 18 39.71 31.10 8.99
CA LEU A 18 39.33 29.90 9.76
C LEU A 18 38.74 28.80 8.86
N TRP A 19 38.07 29.19 7.76
CA TRP A 19 37.43 28.26 6.82
C TRP A 19 38.45 27.48 5.97
N LEU A 20 39.56 28.13 5.57
CA LEU A 20 40.61 27.48 4.79
C LEU A 20 41.48 26.51 5.62
N ALA A 21 41.53 26.68 6.95
CA ALA A 21 42.23 25.76 7.85
C ALA A 21 41.43 24.47 8.12
N LEU A 22 40.09 24.56 8.18
CA LEU A 22 39.20 23.40 8.39
C LEU A 22 39.14 22.50 7.14
N LEU A 23 39.17 23.07 5.94
CA LEU A 23 39.21 22.32 4.69
C LEU A 23 40.52 21.52 4.50
N ARG A 24 41.65 21.98 5.03
CA ARG A 24 42.93 21.24 4.95
C ARG A 24 43.05 20.10 5.96
N LEU A 25 42.31 20.13 7.07
CA LEU A 25 42.28 19.06 8.06
C LEU A 25 41.38 17.89 7.64
N ALA A 26 40.28 18.16 6.91
CA ALA A 26 39.39 17.12 6.40
C ALA A 26 40.05 16.24 5.31
N SER A 27 40.87 16.84 4.44
CA SER A 27 41.59 16.10 3.39
C SER A 27 42.70 15.18 3.91
N LEU A 28 43.22 15.43 5.13
CA LEU A 28 44.29 14.61 5.72
C LEU A 28 43.76 13.32 6.38
N VAL A 29 42.49 13.30 6.80
CA VAL A 29 41.85 12.14 7.44
C VAL A 29 41.41 11.10 6.41
N LEU A 30 41.12 11.50 5.18
CA LEU A 30 40.66 10.61 4.11
C LEU A 30 41.80 9.83 3.43
N VAL A 31 43.04 10.32 3.48
CA VAL A 31 44.22 9.64 2.91
C VAL A 31 44.81 8.59 3.86
N ALA A 32 44.58 8.71 5.17
CA ALA A 32 45.10 7.77 6.17
C ALA A 32 44.33 6.44 6.26
N ARG A 33 43.19 6.29 5.56
CA ARG A 33 42.33 5.09 5.64
C ARG A 33 42.53 4.09 4.48
N ALA A 34 43.42 4.38 3.54
CA ALA A 34 43.67 3.55 2.36
C ALA A 34 44.89 2.62 2.45
N PHE A 35 45.60 2.55 3.59
CA PHE A 35 46.77 1.68 3.75
C PHE A 35 46.73 0.95 5.11
N SER A 36 46.11 -0.23 5.17
CA SER A 36 46.58 -1.32 6.04
C SER A 36 45.92 -2.64 5.64
N GLY A 37 46.74 -3.55 5.11
CA GLY A 37 46.34 -4.91 4.76
C GLY A 37 46.89 -5.95 5.74
N LYS A 38 46.19 -7.09 5.76
CA LYS A 38 46.59 -8.45 6.20
C LYS A 38 46.92 -8.69 7.69
N GLY A 39 46.15 -9.62 8.28
CA GLY A 39 46.59 -10.42 9.43
C GLY A 39 45.45 -11.04 10.27
N THR A 40 45.15 -12.32 10.06
CA THR A 40 44.59 -13.25 11.08
C THR A 40 45.75 -14.08 11.68
N PRO A 41 45.63 -14.90 12.76
CA PRO A 41 44.50 -15.17 13.68
C PRO A 41 44.90 -15.19 15.20
N ARG A 42 43.92 -15.24 16.13
CA ARG A 42 43.95 -16.13 17.34
C ARG A 42 42.75 -15.96 18.30
N THR A 43 42.03 -17.08 18.48
CA THR A 43 41.52 -17.76 19.70
C THR A 43 41.06 -17.01 20.98
N ARG A 44 39.92 -17.52 21.50
CA ARG A 44 39.45 -17.66 22.91
C ARG A 44 38.91 -16.40 23.62
N ALA A 45 37.64 -16.41 24.01
CA ALA A 45 37.14 -17.01 25.26
C ALA A 45 35.64 -16.66 25.46
N SER A 46 34.83 -17.66 25.82
CA SER A 46 33.44 -17.50 26.27
C SER A 46 33.39 -16.96 27.70
N PRO A 47 32.38 -16.14 28.10
CA PRO A 47 32.12 -15.89 29.50
C PRO A 47 31.06 -16.85 30.08
N ALA A 48 31.29 -17.16 31.35
CA ALA A 48 30.65 -18.11 32.23
C ALA A 48 29.12 -17.95 32.39
N VAL A 49 28.43 -19.09 32.43
CA VAL A 49 27.08 -19.25 32.97
C VAL A 49 27.20 -19.47 34.48
N LEU A 50 26.56 -18.61 35.26
CA LEU A 50 26.39 -18.75 36.71
C LEU A 50 25.29 -19.77 37.00
N SER A 51 25.68 -20.87 37.64
CA SER A 51 24.80 -21.89 38.21
C SER A 51 24.24 -21.41 39.55
N GLY A 52 22.92 -21.30 39.65
CA GLY A 52 22.19 -21.14 40.91
C GLY A 52 21.49 -22.46 41.26
N SER A 53 22.02 -23.15 42.26
CA SER A 53 21.40 -24.29 42.93
C SER A 53 20.33 -23.81 43.90
N GLY A 54 19.10 -24.28 43.73
CA GLY A 54 18.01 -24.12 44.69
C GLY A 54 17.24 -25.43 44.81
N ASP A 55 17.56 -26.18 45.87
CA ASP A 55 16.70 -27.19 46.47
C ASP A 55 15.41 -26.52 46.92
N GLU A 56 14.25 -27.09 46.56
CA GLU A 56 13.06 -27.04 47.40
C GLU A 56 12.10 -28.15 46.97
N SER A 57 12.05 -29.17 47.82
CA SER A 57 11.02 -30.20 47.89
C SER A 57 9.72 -29.59 48.41
N ASP A 58 8.61 -29.82 47.72
CA ASP A 58 7.33 -29.94 48.41
C ASP A 58 6.39 -30.89 47.66
N GLU A 59 5.83 -31.82 48.43
CA GLU A 59 4.91 -32.85 48.02
C GLU A 59 3.47 -32.33 47.94
N THR A 60 2.63 -33.15 47.30
CA THR A 60 1.14 -33.21 47.34
C THR A 60 0.38 -32.63 46.13
N PRO A 61 -0.86 -33.11 45.86
CA PRO A 61 -1.15 -34.46 45.39
C PRO A 61 -2.06 -34.44 44.13
N GLY A 62 -2.35 -35.63 43.60
CA GLY A 62 -2.98 -35.87 42.30
C GLY A 62 -4.25 -35.08 41.97
N ALA A 63 -4.29 -34.61 40.74
CA ALA A 63 -5.51 -34.31 39.99
C ALA A 63 -5.44 -35.07 38.66
N SER A 64 -6.03 -36.26 38.66
CA SER A 64 -6.31 -37.04 37.46
C SER A 64 -7.32 -36.29 36.60
N TRP A 65 -6.90 -35.84 35.42
CA TRP A 65 -7.80 -35.34 34.38
C TRP A 65 -7.66 -36.22 33.13
N ASP A 66 -8.78 -36.86 32.80
CA ASP A 66 -9.16 -37.50 31.54
C ASP A 66 -8.33 -38.67 30.98
N ASP A 67 -8.57 -39.83 31.60
CA ASP A 67 -8.40 -41.18 31.04
C ASP A 67 -9.52 -41.54 30.01
N GLY A 68 -9.99 -40.55 29.24
CA GLY A 68 -11.24 -40.65 28.48
C GLY A 68 -11.13 -40.49 26.95
N VAL A 69 -9.93 -40.29 26.41
CA VAL A 69 -9.76 -40.10 24.96
C VAL A 69 -9.04 -41.29 24.34
N ASP A 70 -9.85 -42.19 23.79
CA ASP A 70 -9.43 -43.35 23.00
C ASP A 70 -8.99 -42.89 21.60
N TYR A 71 -7.73 -42.45 21.49
CA TYR A 71 -7.14 -41.91 20.26
C TYR A 71 -7.00 -42.95 19.13
N ASP A 72 -7.28 -44.23 19.38
CA ASP A 72 -7.18 -45.30 18.39
C ASP A 72 -8.48 -45.49 17.58
N LYS A 73 -9.54 -44.69 17.84
CA LYS A 73 -10.85 -44.84 17.20
C LYS A 73 -11.16 -43.88 16.06
N GLU A 74 -10.28 -42.93 15.75
CA GLU A 74 -10.52 -41.90 14.72
C GLU A 74 -9.82 -42.15 13.37
N TRP A 75 -9.17 -43.30 13.19
CA TRP A 75 -8.63 -43.69 11.89
C TRP A 75 -9.45 -44.86 11.32
N PRO A 76 -10.25 -44.65 10.26
CA PRO A 76 -10.90 -45.77 9.59
C PRO A 76 -9.84 -46.62 8.88
N ASP A 77 -9.53 -47.76 9.48
CA ASP A 77 -8.88 -48.88 8.82
C ASP A 77 -9.77 -49.43 7.70
N GLY A 78 -9.23 -49.48 6.49
CA GLY A 78 -9.42 -50.60 5.57
C GLY A 78 -10.54 -50.52 4.52
N GLY A 79 -10.11 -50.47 3.26
CA GLY A 79 -10.91 -50.86 2.09
C GLY A 79 -10.13 -50.66 0.78
N SER A 80 -8.99 -51.33 0.58
CA SER A 80 -8.88 -52.56 -0.22
C SER A 80 -9.64 -52.51 -1.57
N GLY A 81 -8.92 -52.13 -2.64
CA GLY A 81 -9.33 -52.26 -4.03
C GLY A 81 -8.12 -52.07 -4.94
N GLY A 82 -7.56 -53.16 -5.44
CA GLY A 82 -6.21 -53.21 -6.01
C GLY A 82 -6.00 -52.51 -7.37
N SER A 83 -4.75 -52.09 -7.58
CA SER A 83 -4.08 -52.05 -8.89
C SER A 83 -2.58 -51.96 -8.62
N SER A 84 -1.85 -52.98 -9.02
CA SER A 84 -0.41 -53.11 -8.87
C SER A 84 0.33 -52.17 -9.84
N GLY A 85 0.82 -51.05 -9.31
CA GLY A 85 1.90 -50.25 -9.91
C GLY A 85 3.00 -50.09 -8.88
N SER A 86 4.03 -50.94 -8.95
CA SER A 86 5.20 -50.93 -8.06
C SER A 86 5.96 -49.60 -8.18
N LEU A 87 5.91 -48.78 -7.12
CA LEU A 87 6.89 -47.73 -6.89
C LEU A 87 8.24 -48.37 -6.55
N PRO A 88 9.36 -47.89 -7.12
CA PRO A 88 10.68 -48.36 -6.73
C PRO A 88 11.08 -47.80 -5.36
N ASP A 89 11.65 -48.70 -4.57
CA ASP A 89 12.23 -48.57 -3.25
C ASP A 89 13.34 -47.49 -3.22
N PRO A 90 13.33 -46.50 -2.29
CA PRO A 90 14.35 -45.45 -2.21
C PRO A 90 15.70 -45.91 -1.62
N GLY A 91 15.94 -47.21 -1.50
CA GLY A 91 17.12 -47.78 -0.82
C GLY A 91 18.29 -48.24 -1.69
N THR A 92 18.20 -48.28 -3.03
CA THR A 92 19.15 -49.05 -3.86
C THR A 92 20.04 -48.26 -4.84
N SER A 93 20.23 -46.94 -4.70
CA SER A 93 20.95 -46.16 -5.72
C SER A 93 22.43 -45.82 -5.45
N TRP A 94 23.10 -46.42 -4.47
CA TRP A 94 24.53 -46.14 -4.23
C TRP A 94 25.51 -47.02 -5.02
N ASP A 95 25.06 -48.14 -5.60
CA ASP A 95 25.93 -49.11 -6.29
C ASP A 95 25.94 -49.02 -7.83
N THR A 96 25.23 -48.04 -8.41
CA THR A 96 25.17 -47.87 -9.88
C THR A 96 25.48 -46.44 -10.31
N LEU A 97 26.66 -45.93 -9.92
CA LEU A 97 27.28 -44.82 -10.65
C LEU A 97 28.32 -45.38 -11.63
N PRO A 98 28.22 -45.09 -12.93
CA PRO A 98 29.24 -45.48 -13.89
C PRO A 98 30.53 -44.69 -13.65
N ASN A 99 31.58 -45.39 -13.25
CA ASN A 99 32.99 -44.96 -13.25
C ASN A 99 33.46 -44.61 -14.68
N LYS A 100 32.98 -43.50 -15.25
CA LYS A 100 33.41 -43.03 -16.59
C LYS A 100 33.80 -41.54 -16.65
N LEU A 101 34.04 -40.89 -15.51
CA LEU A 101 34.38 -39.45 -15.49
C LEU A 101 35.72 -39.08 -14.85
N ASN A 102 36.59 -40.05 -14.49
CA ASN A 102 37.84 -39.74 -13.78
C ASN A 102 39.14 -40.27 -14.41
N ALA A 103 39.15 -40.74 -15.67
CA ALA A 103 40.40 -41.22 -16.30
C ALA A 103 41.01 -40.27 -17.35
N ASP A 104 40.23 -39.39 -17.97
CA ASP A 104 40.70 -38.67 -19.18
C ASP A 104 40.93 -37.16 -19.00
N PHE A 105 40.71 -36.59 -17.81
CA PHE A 105 40.82 -35.14 -17.59
C PHE A 105 41.89 -34.69 -16.57
N LEU A 106 42.61 -35.63 -15.96
CA LEU A 106 43.80 -35.34 -15.15
C LEU A 106 44.97 -36.09 -15.76
N GLY A 107 45.79 -35.37 -16.53
CA GLY A 107 47.01 -35.91 -17.11
C GLY A 107 47.91 -36.54 -16.05
N ASN A 108 48.52 -37.66 -16.40
CA ASN A 108 49.48 -38.44 -15.61
C ASN A 108 50.80 -37.69 -15.31
N ASP A 109 50.84 -36.36 -15.38
CA ASP A 109 52.08 -35.56 -15.24
C ASP A 109 52.35 -35.09 -13.80
N ALA A 110 51.47 -35.36 -12.84
CA ALA A 110 51.66 -34.90 -11.45
C ALA A 110 52.47 -35.86 -10.56
N THR A 111 52.66 -37.12 -10.94
CA THR A 111 53.40 -38.10 -10.11
C THR A 111 54.87 -38.26 -10.49
N GLU A 112 55.32 -37.78 -11.66
CA GLU A 112 56.76 -37.76 -12.01
C GLU A 112 57.53 -36.61 -11.33
N LEU A 113 56.86 -35.62 -10.74
CA LEU A 113 57.51 -34.42 -10.19
C LEU A 113 57.84 -34.46 -8.69
N LEU A 114 57.53 -35.55 -7.98
CA LEU A 114 57.80 -35.65 -6.53
C LEU A 114 58.55 -36.90 -6.06
N GLY A 115 59.08 -37.76 -6.93
CA GLY A 115 60.17 -38.71 -6.62
C GLY A 115 60.01 -39.61 -5.37
N ILE A 116 58.81 -39.77 -4.81
CA ILE A 116 58.53 -40.58 -3.63
C ILE A 116 57.65 -41.74 -4.08
N ASN A 117 58.30 -42.88 -4.33
CA ASN A 117 57.63 -44.15 -4.56
C ASN A 117 57.19 -44.69 -3.19
N LEU A 118 55.93 -44.44 -2.80
CA LEU A 118 55.30 -45.08 -1.64
C LEU A 118 54.59 -46.35 -2.12
N GLU A 119 55.37 -47.41 -2.34
CA GLU A 119 54.85 -48.78 -2.47
C GLU A 119 54.33 -49.22 -1.09
N LEU A 120 53.09 -48.88 -0.77
CA LEU A 120 52.37 -49.46 0.36
C LEU A 120 51.85 -50.83 -0.06
N GLU A 121 52.25 -51.88 0.66
CA GLU A 121 51.72 -53.23 0.46
C GLU A 121 50.19 -53.21 0.55
N PRO A 122 49.46 -53.77 -0.43
CA PRO A 122 48.01 -53.81 -0.37
C PRO A 122 47.57 -54.64 0.84
N LEU A 123 46.80 -54.01 1.73
CA LEU A 123 46.17 -54.66 2.89
C LEU A 123 45.53 -55.98 2.47
N SER A 124 45.80 -57.03 3.24
CA SER A 124 45.21 -58.35 2.97
C SER A 124 43.68 -58.22 2.98
N ALA A 125 42.99 -59.03 2.17
CA ALA A 125 41.53 -58.96 2.07
C ALA A 125 40.84 -59.15 3.44
N GLN A 126 41.46 -59.92 4.35
CA GLN A 126 40.97 -60.11 5.70
C GLN A 126 41.14 -58.87 6.59
N ASP A 127 42.22 -58.12 6.42
CA ASP A 127 42.46 -56.89 7.21
C ASP A 127 41.59 -55.74 6.71
N ALA A 128 41.33 -55.66 5.41
CA ALA A 128 40.39 -54.70 4.84
C ALA A 128 38.94 -54.96 5.32
N GLU A 129 38.55 -56.23 5.45
CA GLU A 129 37.23 -56.60 5.96
C GLU A 129 37.09 -56.34 7.47
N ARG A 130 38.14 -56.60 8.26
CA ARG A 130 38.20 -56.21 9.67
C ARG A 130 38.09 -54.70 9.87
N LEU A 131 38.86 -53.91 9.11
CA LEU A 131 38.78 -52.45 9.17
C LEU A 131 37.42 -51.92 8.75
N ARG A 132 36.75 -52.54 7.77
CA ARG A 132 35.38 -52.16 7.39
C ARG A 132 34.37 -52.46 8.50
N ASN A 133 34.50 -53.60 9.19
CA ASN A 133 33.62 -53.96 10.28
C ASN A 133 33.85 -53.07 11.52
N ASP A 134 35.10 -52.78 11.86
CA ASP A 134 35.44 -51.86 12.95
C ASP A 134 34.97 -50.43 12.64
N ALA A 135 35.15 -49.97 11.40
CA ALA A 135 34.64 -48.67 10.97
C ALA A 135 33.11 -48.60 11.03
N ARG A 136 32.39 -49.64 10.60
CA ARG A 136 30.92 -49.70 10.73
C ARG A 136 30.48 -49.64 12.18
N LYS A 137 31.13 -50.38 13.07
CA LYS A 137 30.79 -50.39 14.50
C LYS A 137 31.02 -49.02 15.15
N ILE A 138 32.12 -48.34 14.82
CA ILE A 138 32.39 -46.98 15.32
C ILE A 138 31.35 -45.98 14.81
N VAL A 139 30.93 -46.12 13.55
CA VAL A 139 29.89 -45.26 12.96
C VAL A 139 28.53 -45.53 13.60
N GLU A 140 28.15 -46.78 13.83
CA GLU A 140 26.90 -47.14 14.53
C GLU A 140 26.88 -46.60 15.96
N GLU A 141 27.98 -46.76 16.71
CA GLU A 141 28.08 -46.23 18.09
C GLU A 141 28.02 -44.69 18.13
N ALA A 142 28.61 -44.01 17.14
CA ALA A 142 28.51 -42.56 17.00
C ALA A 142 27.10 -42.09 16.60
N ILE A 143 26.39 -42.85 15.77
CA ILE A 143 25.00 -42.57 15.40
C ILE A 143 24.09 -42.74 16.62
N ASP A 144 24.23 -43.82 17.37
CA ASP A 144 23.43 -44.07 18.58
C ASP A 144 23.66 -43.01 19.66
N ALA A 145 24.91 -42.58 19.86
CA ALA A 145 25.22 -41.46 20.74
C ALA A 145 24.55 -40.15 20.26
N GLY A 146 24.62 -39.86 18.96
CA GLY A 146 23.99 -38.68 18.37
C GLY A 146 22.46 -38.69 18.47
N VAL A 147 21.82 -39.86 18.30
CA VAL A 147 20.36 -40.00 18.45
C VAL A 147 19.94 -39.73 19.90
N ASN A 148 20.65 -40.27 20.87
CA ASN A 148 20.38 -40.03 22.29
C ASN A 148 20.51 -38.54 22.68
N ASP A 149 21.53 -37.86 22.15
CA ASP A 149 21.71 -36.41 22.36
C ASP A 149 20.57 -35.59 21.74
N ILE A 150 20.11 -35.98 20.55
CA ILE A 150 18.96 -35.33 19.89
C ILE A 150 17.68 -35.53 20.69
N GLU A 151 17.44 -36.72 21.24
CA GLU A 151 16.27 -36.98 22.08
C GLU A 151 16.32 -36.19 23.40
N ALA A 152 17.49 -36.12 24.04
CA ALA A 152 17.70 -35.30 25.23
C ALA A 152 17.43 -33.81 24.94
N LEU A 153 17.90 -33.31 23.79
CA LEU A 153 17.70 -31.93 23.36
C LEU A 153 16.22 -31.65 23.03
N LYS A 154 15.52 -32.56 22.35
CA LYS A 154 14.07 -32.47 22.12
C LYS A 154 13.29 -32.42 23.43
N LYS A 155 13.65 -33.26 24.41
CA LYS A 155 13.01 -33.27 25.74
C LYS A 155 13.26 -31.97 26.51
N LYS A 156 14.47 -31.40 26.40
CA LYS A 156 14.80 -30.10 26.99
C LYS A 156 14.01 -28.96 26.33
N MET A 157 13.99 -28.91 25.00
CA MET A 157 13.23 -27.89 24.25
C MET A 157 11.73 -27.97 24.54
N LYS A 158 11.16 -29.17 24.63
CA LYS A 158 9.74 -29.34 24.98
C LYS A 158 9.42 -28.78 26.37
N ARG A 159 10.28 -29.04 27.37
CA ARG A 159 10.14 -28.48 28.72
C ARG A 159 10.27 -26.95 28.73
N GLU A 160 11.21 -26.39 27.99
CA GLU A 160 11.37 -24.93 27.86
C GLU A 160 10.17 -24.29 27.15
N LEU A 161 9.63 -24.93 26.10
CA LEU A 161 8.42 -24.48 25.41
C LEU A 161 7.20 -24.50 26.33
N ASP A 162 7.02 -25.56 27.11
CA ASP A 162 5.89 -25.67 28.04
C ASP A 162 6.01 -24.66 29.19
N ALA A 163 7.22 -24.43 29.71
CA ALA A 163 7.48 -23.40 30.71
C ALA A 163 7.22 -21.99 30.13
N ASN A 164 7.65 -21.73 28.90
CA ASN A 164 7.43 -20.46 28.23
C ASN A 164 5.95 -20.22 27.91
N ARG A 165 5.20 -21.26 27.49
CA ARG A 165 3.75 -21.19 27.29
C ARG A 165 3.01 -20.83 28.58
N ARG A 166 3.39 -21.43 29.72
CA ARG A 166 2.81 -21.09 31.03
C ARG A 166 3.14 -19.65 31.45
N ALA A 167 4.38 -19.22 31.25
CA ALA A 167 4.79 -17.85 31.54
C ALA A 167 4.04 -16.82 30.66
N MET A 168 3.88 -17.11 29.38
CA MET A 168 3.15 -16.26 28.43
C MET A 168 1.65 -16.23 28.75
N SER A 169 1.03 -17.35 29.14
CA SER A 169 -0.36 -17.40 29.60
C SER A 169 -0.57 -16.54 30.84
N LEU A 170 0.31 -16.64 31.84
CA LEU A 170 0.22 -15.84 33.06
C LEU A 170 0.43 -14.35 32.78
N ALA A 171 1.37 -14.00 31.90
CA ALA A 171 1.60 -12.61 31.49
C ALA A 171 0.39 -12.05 30.72
N SER A 172 -0.21 -12.84 29.84
CA SER A 172 -1.42 -12.48 29.09
C SER A 172 -2.61 -12.27 30.03
N ASP A 173 -2.83 -13.16 31.00
CA ASP A 173 -3.90 -13.03 31.99
C ASP A 173 -3.73 -11.79 32.87
N MET A 174 -2.49 -11.48 33.27
CA MET A 174 -2.18 -10.28 34.07
C MET A 174 -2.38 -8.99 33.27
N GLU A 175 -2.04 -8.98 31.98
CA GLU A 175 -2.27 -7.83 31.11
C GLU A 175 -3.76 -7.66 30.78
N ALA A 176 -4.47 -8.76 30.51
CA ALA A 176 -5.92 -8.73 30.34
C ALA A 176 -6.62 -8.14 31.58
N LYS A 177 -6.22 -8.55 32.79
CA LYS A 177 -6.73 -7.94 34.04
C LYS A 177 -6.43 -6.45 34.10
N ARG A 178 -5.20 -6.01 33.81
CA ARG A 178 -4.85 -4.58 33.76
C ARG A 178 -5.66 -3.78 32.75
N GLN A 179 -5.93 -4.36 31.58
CA GLN A 179 -6.72 -3.72 30.54
C GLN A 179 -8.20 -3.64 30.95
N THR A 180 -8.75 -4.68 31.58
CA THR A 180 -10.11 -4.63 32.14
C THR A 180 -10.26 -3.57 33.23
N GLU A 181 -9.29 -3.44 34.14
CA GLU A 181 -9.29 -2.38 35.16
C GLU A 181 -9.21 -0.98 34.55
N LYS A 182 -8.34 -0.80 33.54
CA LYS A 182 -8.28 0.47 32.78
C LYS A 182 -9.60 0.79 32.08
N LEU A 183 -10.22 -0.19 31.44
CA LEU A 183 -11.52 -0.05 30.78
C LEU A 183 -12.61 0.32 31.78
N MET A 184 -12.70 -0.37 32.92
CA MET A 184 -13.66 -0.06 33.97
C MET A 184 -13.46 1.37 34.51
N SER A 185 -12.21 1.77 34.78
CA SER A 185 -11.92 3.14 35.22
C SER A 185 -12.29 4.20 34.16
N LYS A 186 -12.14 3.88 32.86
CA LYS A 186 -12.52 4.75 31.75
C LYS A 186 -14.03 4.82 31.60
N ILE A 187 -14.74 3.71 31.78
CA ILE A 187 -16.21 3.64 31.77
C ILE A 187 -16.77 4.47 32.92
N ASP A 188 -16.23 4.34 34.13
CA ASP A 188 -16.66 5.12 35.28
C ASP A 188 -16.45 6.63 35.06
N ARG A 189 -15.31 7.00 34.47
CA ARG A 189 -15.01 8.39 34.13
C ARG A 189 -15.95 8.92 33.03
N MET A 190 -16.14 8.16 31.94
CA MET A 190 -17.05 8.53 30.86
C MET A 190 -18.50 8.60 31.33
N THR A 191 -18.91 7.71 32.23
CA THR A 191 -20.25 7.72 32.83
C THR A 191 -20.42 8.94 33.72
N GLY A 192 -19.40 9.29 34.53
CA GLY A 192 -19.39 10.51 35.32
C GLY A 192 -19.45 11.78 34.46
N ASP A 193 -18.65 11.85 33.40
CA ASP A 193 -18.63 12.98 32.46
C ASP A 193 -19.93 13.08 31.64
N PHE A 194 -20.52 11.94 31.25
CA PHE A 194 -21.83 11.89 30.61
C PHE A 194 -22.93 12.38 31.56
N LEU A 195 -22.95 11.93 32.81
CA LEU A 195 -23.95 12.36 33.79
C LEU A 195 -23.84 13.86 34.11
N ARG A 196 -22.61 14.40 34.20
CA ARG A 196 -22.36 15.84 34.40
C ARG A 196 -22.73 16.67 33.17
N SER A 197 -22.33 16.24 31.98
CA SER A 197 -22.64 16.97 30.74
C SER A 197 -24.14 16.95 30.42
N ASN A 198 -24.85 15.86 30.75
CA ASN A 198 -26.30 15.77 30.58
C ASN A 198 -27.10 16.43 31.71
N GLU A 199 -26.48 16.97 32.74
CA GLU A 199 -27.20 17.69 33.79
C GLU A 199 -27.86 18.96 33.22
N ALA A 200 -27.14 19.68 32.34
CA ALA A 200 -27.65 20.88 31.67
C ALA A 200 -28.76 20.56 30.66
N THR A 201 -28.65 19.47 29.89
CA THR A 201 -29.71 19.04 28.97
C THR A 201 -30.92 18.49 29.73
N ARG A 202 -30.75 17.79 30.86
CA ARG A 202 -31.87 17.40 31.73
C ARG A 202 -32.57 18.61 32.34
N ALA A 203 -31.82 19.64 32.74
CA ALA A 203 -32.38 20.90 33.23
C ALA A 203 -33.12 21.65 32.12
N SER A 204 -32.56 21.74 30.91
CA SER A 204 -33.24 22.38 29.77
C SER A 204 -34.47 21.58 29.31
N THR A 205 -34.41 20.25 29.30
CA THR A 205 -35.55 19.38 28.96
C THR A 205 -36.66 19.50 30.00
N LYS A 206 -36.31 19.61 31.29
CA LYS A 206 -37.29 19.91 32.35
C LYS A 206 -37.92 21.31 32.17
N MET A 207 -37.14 22.32 31.79
CA MET A 207 -37.66 23.65 31.46
C MET A 207 -38.53 23.65 30.21
N ALA A 208 -38.15 22.92 29.15
CA ALA A 208 -38.93 22.77 27.93
C ALA A 208 -40.25 22.01 28.20
N ALA A 209 -40.21 20.96 29.03
CA ALA A 209 -41.41 20.25 29.46
C ALA A 209 -42.31 21.13 30.35
N ALA A 210 -41.74 21.98 31.22
CA ALA A 210 -42.49 22.95 32.01
C ALA A 210 -43.12 24.05 31.15
N ALA A 211 -42.39 24.57 30.16
CA ALA A 211 -42.88 25.55 29.19
C ALA A 211 -43.96 24.95 28.27
N SER A 212 -43.79 23.69 27.85
CA SER A 212 -44.80 22.94 27.09
C SER A 212 -46.06 22.68 27.90
N ARG A 213 -45.97 22.46 29.21
CA ARG A 213 -47.14 22.40 30.10
C ARG A 213 -47.80 23.75 30.31
N ALA A 214 -47.04 24.85 30.26
CA ALA A 214 -47.57 26.21 30.39
C ALA A 214 -48.24 26.71 29.10
N MET A 215 -47.89 26.14 27.94
CA MET A 215 -48.54 26.40 26.67
C MET A 215 -49.58 25.31 26.39
N GLU A 216 -50.80 25.50 26.90
CA GLU A 216 -51.95 24.61 26.71
C GLU A 216 -52.18 24.26 25.22
N GLY A 217 -51.67 23.11 24.77
CA GLY A 217 -52.24 22.33 23.67
C GLY A 217 -51.86 22.69 22.23
N ARG A 218 -50.77 23.43 21.94
CA ARG A 218 -50.21 23.50 20.57
C ARG A 218 -48.82 22.90 20.53
N GLY A 219 -48.75 21.59 20.30
CA GLY A 219 -47.51 20.83 20.18
C GLY A 219 -46.71 21.25 18.94
N LEU A 220 -45.39 21.33 19.11
CA LEU A 220 -44.42 21.37 18.02
C LEU A 220 -44.30 19.95 17.44
N GLU A 221 -44.62 19.77 16.16
CA GLU A 221 -44.37 18.52 15.45
C GLU A 221 -42.86 18.30 15.28
N MET A 222 -42.37 17.11 15.65
CA MET A 222 -40.99 16.71 15.36
C MET A 222 -40.79 16.64 13.85
N GLY A 223 -39.98 17.55 13.30
CA GLY A 223 -39.59 17.55 11.88
C GLY A 223 -39.36 18.93 11.29
N THR A 224 -39.87 20.00 11.90
CA THR A 224 -39.72 21.38 11.40
C THR A 224 -38.72 22.18 12.23
N TRP A 225 -37.65 22.67 11.59
CA TRP A 225 -36.60 23.50 12.24
C TRP A 225 -36.94 25.00 12.33
N GLY A 226 -38.23 25.36 12.23
CA GLY A 226 -38.72 26.72 12.43
C GLY A 226 -39.28 27.40 11.17
N VAL A 227 -39.98 28.49 11.41
CA VAL A 227 -40.66 29.32 10.40
C VAL A 227 -40.03 30.69 10.41
N LEU A 228 -39.43 31.11 9.29
CA LEU A 228 -38.87 32.45 9.11
C LEU A 228 -39.74 33.18 8.08
N GLY A 229 -40.39 34.27 8.49
CA GLY A 229 -41.26 35.07 7.60
C GLY A 229 -42.58 34.40 7.17
N GLY A 230 -43.09 33.44 7.94
CA GLY A 230 -44.40 32.80 7.66
C GLY A 230 -44.35 31.63 6.67
N ARG A 231 -43.16 31.17 6.25
CA ARG A 231 -42.99 29.93 5.48
C ARG A 231 -42.19 28.89 6.26
N THR A 232 -42.72 27.66 6.30
CA THR A 232 -42.07 26.47 6.84
C THR A 232 -40.92 26.05 5.94
N VAL A 233 -39.72 25.89 6.51
CA VAL A 233 -38.57 25.33 5.80
C VAL A 233 -38.71 23.81 5.81
N VAL A 234 -39.09 23.24 4.67
CA VAL A 234 -39.02 21.80 4.37
C VAL A 234 -37.76 21.60 3.53
N ALA A 235 -36.95 20.59 3.84
CA ALA A 235 -35.86 20.19 2.98
C ALA A 235 -36.46 19.55 1.71
N ASP A 236 -36.48 20.30 0.61
CA ASP A 236 -36.86 19.77 -0.70
C ASP A 236 -35.78 18.80 -1.19
N ASP A 237 -36.23 17.60 -1.60
CA ASP A 237 -35.46 16.46 -2.07
C ASP A 237 -35.17 16.51 -3.60
N ASP A 238 -35.34 17.67 -4.25
CA ASP A 238 -35.38 17.80 -5.72
C ASP A 238 -34.08 18.34 -6.38
N LEU A 239 -32.91 18.06 -5.81
CA LEU A 239 -31.62 18.62 -6.26
C LEU A 239 -30.82 17.76 -7.26
N ALA A 240 -31.44 16.78 -7.93
CA ALA A 240 -30.75 15.90 -8.88
C ALA A 240 -30.58 16.47 -10.32
N ARG A 241 -30.91 17.74 -10.59
CA ARG A 241 -30.92 18.26 -11.99
C ARG A 241 -30.28 19.62 -12.29
N SER A 242 -29.55 20.28 -11.40
CA SER A 242 -28.83 21.51 -11.78
C SER A 242 -27.38 21.24 -12.19
N GLY A 243 -27.06 21.54 -13.45
CA GLY A 243 -25.70 21.53 -13.97
C GLY A 243 -24.84 22.63 -13.33
N ALA A 244 -23.66 22.25 -12.84
CA ALA A 244 -22.55 23.14 -12.55
C ALA A 244 -21.25 22.31 -12.51
N ALA A 245 -20.23 22.77 -13.24
CA ALA A 245 -18.89 22.19 -13.27
C ALA A 245 -18.19 22.46 -11.92
N GLY A 246 -17.82 21.39 -11.21
CA GLY A 246 -16.93 21.43 -10.05
C GLY A 246 -15.55 20.93 -10.47
N LEU A 247 -14.54 21.77 -10.29
CA LEU A 247 -13.33 21.84 -11.10
C LEU A 247 -12.18 20.91 -10.65
N LEU A 248 -12.40 20.04 -9.68
CA LEU A 248 -11.38 19.07 -9.22
C LEU A 248 -11.89 17.64 -9.43
N GLY A 249 -11.57 17.06 -10.58
CA GLY A 249 -11.49 15.61 -10.83
C GLY A 249 -12.60 14.70 -10.30
N SER A 250 -13.85 15.15 -10.16
CA SER A 250 -14.92 14.26 -9.69
C SER A 250 -15.21 13.20 -10.75
N VAL A 251 -15.40 11.94 -10.34
CA VAL A 251 -15.96 10.85 -11.17
C VAL A 251 -17.23 11.32 -11.89
N GLY A 252 -18.00 12.23 -11.27
CA GLY A 252 -19.17 12.86 -11.89
C GLY A 252 -18.87 13.71 -13.13
N ASN A 253 -17.69 14.32 -13.26
CA ASN A 253 -17.28 15.03 -14.47
C ASN A 253 -16.78 14.07 -15.55
N ALA A 254 -15.99 13.05 -15.20
CA ALA A 254 -15.51 12.05 -16.16
C ALA A 254 -16.67 11.19 -16.71
N VAL A 255 -17.60 10.76 -15.86
CA VAL A 255 -18.83 10.06 -16.26
C VAL A 255 -19.74 10.98 -17.09
N ARG A 256 -19.85 12.27 -16.74
CA ARG A 256 -20.62 13.23 -17.56
C ARG A 256 -19.96 13.57 -18.89
N GLU A 257 -18.63 13.60 -18.99
CA GLU A 257 -17.95 13.76 -20.28
C GLU A 257 -18.11 12.52 -21.14
N ALA A 258 -18.01 11.32 -20.56
CA ALA A 258 -18.32 10.07 -21.25
C ALA A 258 -19.79 10.01 -21.73
N ASP A 259 -20.74 10.43 -20.89
CA ASP A 259 -22.17 10.52 -21.26
C ASP A 259 -22.45 11.61 -22.30
N LYS A 260 -21.71 12.74 -22.25
CA LYS A 260 -21.79 13.77 -23.29
C LYS A 260 -21.24 13.27 -24.62
N ALA A 261 -20.10 12.57 -24.61
CA ALA A 261 -19.50 11.96 -25.80
C ALA A 261 -20.37 10.84 -26.39
N ALA A 262 -21.06 10.08 -25.55
CA ALA A 262 -22.04 9.08 -25.98
C ALA A 262 -23.29 9.74 -26.59
N ASN A 263 -23.80 10.80 -25.98
CA ASN A 263 -25.01 11.49 -26.47
C ASN A 263 -24.76 12.33 -27.73
N THR A 264 -23.60 12.97 -27.90
CA THR A 264 -23.27 13.69 -29.15
C THR A 264 -23.18 12.76 -30.35
N LYS A 265 -22.82 11.48 -30.13
CA LYS A 265 -22.79 10.47 -31.18
C LYS A 265 -24.20 10.10 -31.68
N THR A 266 -25.20 10.09 -30.81
CA THR A 266 -26.62 9.86 -31.19
C THR A 266 -27.26 11.05 -31.89
N THR A 267 -26.80 12.29 -31.66
CA THR A 267 -27.41 13.48 -32.28
C THR A 267 -26.88 13.81 -33.67
N LEU A 268 -25.81 13.15 -34.15
CA LEU A 268 -25.27 13.41 -35.48
C LEU A 268 -25.96 12.59 -36.60
N ASP A 269 -26.68 11.53 -36.26
CA ASP A 269 -27.37 10.67 -37.23
C ASP A 269 -28.82 11.11 -37.53
N ASP A 270 -29.40 12.02 -36.74
CA ASP A 270 -30.79 12.50 -36.92
C ASP A 270 -30.91 13.87 -37.61
N TYR A 271 -29.81 14.51 -38.03
CA TYR A 271 -29.83 15.87 -38.60
C TYR A 271 -29.98 15.94 -40.12
N ASN A 272 -30.65 14.96 -40.74
CA ASN A 272 -30.94 14.98 -42.17
C ASN A 272 -32.41 14.87 -42.55
N ASP A 273 -33.37 14.97 -41.63
CA ASP A 273 -34.79 14.99 -42.01
C ASP A 273 -35.64 16.00 -41.23
N LEU A 274 -36.07 17.03 -41.97
CA LEU A 274 -37.29 17.83 -41.81
C LEU A 274 -37.47 18.76 -40.59
N GLY A 275 -37.36 20.06 -40.86
CA GLY A 275 -38.50 20.96 -40.63
C GLY A 275 -38.50 21.82 -39.36
N SER A 276 -37.92 23.02 -39.47
CA SER A 276 -38.44 24.30 -38.95
C SER A 276 -39.47 24.23 -37.80
N ILE A 277 -38.98 24.22 -36.55
CA ILE A 277 -39.77 24.71 -35.41
C ILE A 277 -38.94 25.73 -34.62
N SER A 278 -39.48 26.94 -34.65
CA SER A 278 -39.20 28.14 -33.85
C SER A 278 -38.59 27.88 -32.46
N SER A 279 -37.37 28.39 -32.24
CA SER A 279 -36.75 28.51 -30.92
C SER A 279 -37.28 29.75 -30.19
N THR A 280 -38.32 29.56 -29.39
CA THR A 280 -38.70 30.52 -28.36
C THR A 280 -37.67 30.50 -27.24
N TYR A 281 -37.05 31.66 -27.02
CA TYR A 281 -36.24 32.06 -25.87
C TYR A 281 -36.68 31.38 -24.56
N ARG A 282 -35.84 30.50 -24.05
CA ARG A 282 -35.95 29.94 -22.71
C ARG A 282 -35.22 30.87 -21.75
N GLU A 283 -35.96 31.38 -20.78
CA GLU A 283 -35.52 32.29 -19.73
C GLU A 283 -34.26 31.78 -19.02
N GLU A 284 -33.45 32.76 -18.64
CA GLU A 284 -32.18 32.70 -17.92
C GLU A 284 -32.23 31.72 -16.73
N ASP A 285 -31.54 30.58 -16.86
CA ASP A 285 -31.11 29.84 -15.67
C ASP A 285 -30.28 30.81 -14.80
N PRO A 286 -30.54 30.92 -13.49
CA PRO A 286 -29.75 31.78 -12.62
C PRO A 286 -28.28 31.41 -12.75
N PRO A 287 -27.34 32.38 -12.68
CA PRO A 287 -25.92 32.09 -12.78
C PRO A 287 -25.60 30.99 -11.77
N ALA A 288 -25.12 29.84 -12.27
CA ALA A 288 -24.70 28.76 -11.41
C ALA A 288 -23.73 29.35 -10.39
N ASP A 289 -24.11 29.33 -9.10
CA ASP A 289 -23.27 29.85 -8.01
C ASP A 289 -21.87 29.27 -8.21
N VAL A 290 -20.92 30.13 -8.57
CA VAL A 290 -19.53 29.73 -8.80
C VAL A 290 -19.02 29.21 -7.47
N ARG A 291 -18.93 27.88 -7.36
CA ARG A 291 -18.42 27.24 -6.15
C ARG A 291 -16.92 27.48 -6.12
N GLU A 292 -16.47 28.20 -5.11
CA GLU A 292 -15.04 28.39 -4.83
C GLU A 292 -14.36 27.01 -4.74
N ASN A 293 -13.25 26.83 -5.46
CA ASN A 293 -12.46 25.61 -5.37
C ASN A 293 -11.61 25.69 -4.10
N ARG A 294 -12.05 25.05 -3.02
CA ARG A 294 -11.38 25.17 -1.71
C ARG A 294 -10.65 23.90 -1.31
N ILE A 295 -9.39 24.05 -0.91
CA ILE A 295 -8.54 22.99 -0.35
C ILE A 295 -8.23 23.31 1.11
N LEU A 296 -8.47 22.36 2.00
CA LEU A 296 -8.12 22.49 3.41
C LEU A 296 -6.87 21.66 3.71
N ILE A 297 -5.80 22.28 4.19
CA ILE A 297 -4.56 21.62 4.57
C ILE A 297 -4.48 21.56 6.09
N VAL A 298 -4.43 20.35 6.66
CA VAL A 298 -4.26 20.11 8.10
C VAL A 298 -2.83 19.64 8.36
N ALA A 299 -2.01 20.54 8.90
CA ALA A 299 -0.57 20.31 9.06
C ALA A 299 0.03 21.10 10.25
N ASP A 300 0.93 20.50 11.02
CA ASP A 300 1.69 21.21 12.07
C ASP A 300 3.00 21.76 11.48
N THR A 301 2.91 22.91 10.79
CA THR A 301 4.07 23.55 10.14
C THR A 301 5.17 24.02 11.11
N GLN A 302 4.92 23.96 12.43
CA GLN A 302 5.91 24.33 13.45
C GLN A 302 6.72 23.12 13.93
N LYS A 303 6.09 21.97 14.13
CA LYS A 303 6.72 20.78 14.73
C LYS A 303 7.05 19.69 13.71
N ASP A 304 6.22 19.52 12.69
CA ASP A 304 6.41 18.48 11.69
C ASP A 304 7.39 18.98 10.61
N LYS A 305 8.56 18.31 10.53
CA LYS A 305 9.62 18.66 9.58
C LYS A 305 9.11 18.57 8.14
N LEU A 306 8.32 17.55 7.83
CA LEU A 306 7.79 17.33 6.48
C LEU A 306 6.80 18.43 6.10
N ALA A 307 5.85 18.73 6.99
CA ALA A 307 4.88 19.81 6.79
C ALA A 307 5.53 21.18 6.64
N LYS A 308 6.56 21.46 7.44
CA LYS A 308 7.26 22.75 7.43
C LYS A 308 7.87 23.08 6.06
N GLU A 309 8.38 22.07 5.36
CA GLU A 309 9.04 22.23 4.05
C GLU A 309 8.04 22.08 2.90
N LEU A 310 7.14 21.09 2.97
CA LEU A 310 6.23 20.75 1.86
C LEU A 310 5.01 21.68 1.73
N VAL A 311 4.45 22.19 2.83
CA VAL A 311 3.25 23.06 2.76
C VAL A 311 3.54 24.36 1.99
N PRO A 312 4.64 25.09 2.25
CA PRO A 312 4.98 26.27 1.46
C PRO A 312 5.18 25.98 -0.04
N ALA A 313 5.88 24.89 -0.38
CA ALA A 313 6.10 24.50 -1.77
C ALA A 313 4.80 24.12 -2.48
N LEU A 314 3.90 23.39 -1.79
CA LEU A 314 2.58 23.05 -2.31
C LEU A 314 1.72 24.30 -2.55
N MET A 315 1.74 25.26 -1.62
CA MET A 315 1.04 26.54 -1.83
C MET A 315 1.59 27.32 -3.03
N ALA A 316 2.92 27.33 -3.20
CA ALA A 316 3.56 27.95 -4.36
C ALA A 316 3.23 27.23 -5.67
N ALA A 317 3.08 25.90 -5.66
CA ALA A 317 2.64 25.11 -6.81
C ALA A 317 1.18 25.43 -7.18
N PHE A 318 0.29 25.56 -6.19
CA PHE A 318 -1.10 25.96 -6.44
C PHE A 318 -1.25 27.40 -6.94
N GLU A 319 -0.45 28.35 -6.43
CA GLU A 319 -0.50 29.73 -6.91
C GLU A 319 -0.04 29.85 -8.37
N ARG A 320 0.88 28.99 -8.82
CA ARG A 320 1.28 28.89 -10.23
C ARG A 320 0.15 28.38 -11.12
N GLU A 321 -0.68 27.46 -10.63
CA GLU A 321 -1.84 26.91 -11.36
C GLU A 321 -3.15 27.70 -11.17
N LYS A 322 -3.08 28.90 -10.58
CA LYS A 322 -4.28 29.68 -10.27
C LYS A 322 -5.07 30.09 -11.51
N ASP A 323 -4.39 30.26 -12.63
CA ASP A 323 -5.01 30.57 -13.92
C ASP A 323 -5.72 29.34 -14.50
N SER A 324 -5.18 28.14 -14.26
CA SER A 324 -5.76 26.84 -14.65
C SER A 324 -6.94 26.43 -13.75
N ILE A 325 -6.92 26.84 -12.48
CA ILE A 325 -7.91 26.50 -11.45
C ILE A 325 -8.59 27.78 -10.92
N PRO A 326 -9.63 28.30 -11.61
CA PRO A 326 -10.33 29.51 -11.17
C PRO A 326 -10.85 29.41 -9.73
N ASP A 327 -10.79 30.54 -9.01
CA ASP A 327 -11.27 30.70 -7.64
C ASP A 327 -10.72 29.69 -6.62
N LEU A 328 -9.47 29.23 -6.85
CA LEU A 328 -8.76 28.38 -5.91
C LEU A 328 -8.46 29.12 -4.59
N LYS A 329 -8.90 28.54 -3.47
CA LYS A 329 -8.61 29.00 -2.11
C LYS A 329 -8.03 27.87 -1.27
N PHE A 330 -7.09 28.22 -0.41
CA PHE A 330 -6.45 27.27 0.49
C PHE A 330 -6.44 27.80 1.92
N ASP A 331 -6.85 26.94 2.85
CA ASP A 331 -6.82 27.21 4.28
C ASP A 331 -5.81 26.23 4.93
N VAL A 332 -4.87 26.73 5.74
CA VAL A 332 -3.92 25.88 6.48
C VAL A 332 -4.24 25.92 7.97
N LEU A 333 -4.55 24.76 8.56
CA LEU A 333 -4.90 24.61 9.96
C LEU A 333 -3.96 23.66 10.69
N SER A 334 -3.60 24.00 11.93
CA SER A 334 -2.87 23.06 12.80
C SER A 334 -3.79 21.91 13.22
N PRO A 335 -3.30 20.65 13.32
CA PRO A 335 -4.05 19.53 13.85
C PRO A 335 -4.62 19.75 15.26
N THR A 336 -4.01 20.66 16.03
CA THR A 336 -4.45 21.03 17.39
C THR A 336 -5.52 22.12 17.41
N SER A 337 -5.79 22.76 16.27
CA SER A 337 -6.82 23.78 16.14
C SER A 337 -8.22 23.15 16.04
N THR A 338 -9.26 23.94 16.33
CA THR A 338 -10.64 23.51 16.16
C THR A 338 -10.98 23.40 14.68
N MET A 339 -11.13 22.17 14.18
CA MET A 339 -11.48 21.91 12.79
C MET A 339 -12.85 22.52 12.44
N PRO A 340 -13.01 23.18 11.29
CA PRO A 340 -14.30 23.65 10.83
C PRO A 340 -15.21 22.44 10.61
N LEU A 341 -16.48 22.58 11.00
CA LEU A 341 -17.47 21.56 10.64
C LEU A 341 -17.61 21.55 9.11
N GLY A 342 -17.71 20.38 8.50
CA GLY A 342 -17.89 20.25 7.04
C GLY A 342 -16.69 20.70 6.20
N GLY A 343 -15.50 20.81 6.80
CA GLY A 343 -14.29 21.19 6.08
C GLY A 343 -14.31 22.63 5.54
N ASN A 344 -15.21 23.48 6.04
CA ASN A 344 -15.41 24.83 5.51
C ASN A 344 -15.78 24.83 4.01
N ASP A 345 -16.62 23.87 3.59
CA ASP A 345 -17.01 23.67 2.19
C ASP A 345 -15.81 23.34 1.26
N SER A 346 -14.74 22.75 1.81
CA SER A 346 -13.60 22.30 1.00
C SER A 346 -13.94 21.08 0.15
N GLN A 347 -13.44 21.06 -1.08
CA GLN A 347 -13.58 19.93 -2.01
C GLN A 347 -12.58 18.83 -1.66
N CYS A 348 -11.37 19.23 -1.24
CA CYS A 348 -10.28 18.34 -0.87
C CYS A 348 -9.75 18.72 0.53
N VAL A 349 -9.38 17.70 1.31
CA VAL A 349 -8.65 17.88 2.57
C VAL A 349 -7.31 17.16 2.47
N VAL A 350 -6.20 17.88 2.67
CA VAL A 350 -4.85 17.32 2.77
C VAL A 350 -4.48 17.20 4.24
N VAL A 351 -4.10 16.03 4.72
CA VAL A 351 -3.74 15.75 6.12
C VAL A 351 -2.32 15.22 6.21
N PHE A 352 -1.46 15.93 6.94
CA PHE A 352 -0.12 15.46 7.24
C PHE A 352 -0.14 14.48 8.42
N CYS A 353 -0.12 13.19 8.10
CA CYS A 353 -0.20 12.09 9.06
C CYS A 353 1.02 12.07 9.99
N THR A 354 2.16 12.56 9.52
CA THR A 354 3.42 12.70 10.28
C THR A 354 3.32 13.63 11.48
N GLY A 355 2.42 14.63 11.43
CA GLY A 355 2.18 15.59 12.51
C GLY A 355 1.19 15.11 13.58
N LEU A 356 0.61 13.92 13.42
CA LEU A 356 -0.38 13.36 14.34
C LEU A 356 0.29 12.34 15.29
N SER A 357 -0.06 12.43 16.57
CA SER A 357 0.49 11.54 17.60
C SER A 357 -0.30 10.25 17.81
N GLN A 358 -1.58 10.24 17.42
CA GLN A 358 -2.50 9.13 17.70
C GLN A 358 -3.58 8.99 16.60
N PRO A 359 -4.00 7.75 16.26
CA PRO A 359 -5.06 7.47 15.29
C PRO A 359 -6.41 8.09 15.68
N ASP A 360 -6.75 8.08 16.99
CA ASP A 360 -7.98 8.69 17.52
C ASP A 360 -8.10 10.18 17.22
N SER A 361 -6.98 10.89 17.12
CA SER A 361 -6.96 12.31 16.79
C SER A 361 -7.41 12.55 15.35
N LEU A 362 -6.95 11.71 14.42
CA LEU A 362 -7.40 11.77 13.02
C LEU A 362 -8.88 11.43 12.93
N LYS A 363 -9.33 10.37 13.60
CA LYS A 363 -10.74 9.95 13.57
C LYS A 363 -11.68 11.08 14.00
N LYS A 364 -11.40 11.72 15.15
CA LYS A 364 -12.20 12.85 15.66
C LYS A 364 -12.18 14.06 14.72
N MET A 365 -11.06 14.29 14.05
CA MET A 365 -10.90 15.35 13.06
C MET A 365 -11.76 15.06 11.82
N LEU A 366 -11.63 13.87 11.22
CA LEU A 366 -12.42 13.45 10.06
C LEU A 366 -13.93 13.42 10.39
N ASP A 367 -14.31 12.95 11.58
CA ASP A 367 -15.71 12.98 12.06
C ASP A 367 -16.29 14.40 12.06
N ARG A 368 -15.45 15.44 12.19
CA ARG A 368 -15.88 16.84 12.20
C ARG A 368 -15.85 17.45 10.81
N LEU A 369 -14.81 17.16 10.04
CA LEU A 369 -14.63 17.63 8.66
C LEU A 369 -15.65 17.05 7.69
N LEU A 370 -16.08 15.80 7.91
CA LEU A 370 -16.99 15.09 7.01
C LEU A 370 -18.47 15.24 7.37
N ARG A 371 -18.81 15.93 8.47
CA ARG A 371 -20.20 16.26 8.83
C ARG A 371 -20.77 17.24 7.82
N ARG A 372 -22.01 16.98 7.36
CA ARG A 372 -22.77 17.97 6.58
C ARG A 372 -23.00 19.21 7.45
N THR A 373 -22.73 20.39 6.89
CA THR A 373 -22.90 21.68 7.57
C THR A 373 -23.81 22.61 6.79
N LEU A 374 -24.18 23.74 7.38
CA LEU A 374 -24.67 24.88 6.61
C LEU A 374 -23.45 25.61 6.04
N ALA A 375 -23.42 25.79 4.72
CA ALA A 375 -22.40 26.51 3.99
C ALA A 375 -22.25 27.93 4.54
N THR A 376 -21.02 28.41 4.58
CA THR A 376 -20.67 29.70 5.19
C THR A 376 -21.30 30.91 4.48
N GLY A 377 -21.81 30.74 3.24
CA GLY A 377 -22.25 31.83 2.36
C GLY A 377 -23.75 32.05 2.17
N GLY A 378 -24.68 31.34 2.83
CA GLY A 378 -26.10 31.63 2.58
C GLY A 378 -27.16 30.62 3.02
N GLY A 379 -26.92 29.82 4.06
CA GLY A 379 -27.91 28.88 4.59
C GLY A 379 -28.18 27.64 3.73
N LYS A 380 -27.48 27.48 2.60
CA LYS A 380 -27.42 26.21 1.85
C LYS A 380 -26.64 25.17 2.66
N VAL A 381 -26.98 23.89 2.55
CA VAL A 381 -26.20 22.83 3.19
C VAL A 381 -24.88 22.68 2.42
N GLY A 382 -23.77 22.92 3.10
CA GLY A 382 -22.41 22.68 2.66
C GLY A 382 -22.18 21.22 2.33
N THR A 383 -21.49 20.98 1.21
CA THR A 383 -21.11 19.63 0.81
C THR A 383 -19.82 19.22 1.53
N PRO A 384 -19.77 18.04 2.16
CA PRO A 384 -18.53 17.57 2.73
C PRO A 384 -17.47 17.37 1.64
N PRO A 385 -16.18 17.34 2.01
CA PRO A 385 -15.10 17.02 1.08
C PRO A 385 -15.34 15.69 0.37
N THR A 386 -14.92 15.62 -0.90
CA THR A 386 -14.99 14.42 -1.76
C THR A 386 -13.64 13.73 -1.90
N GLN A 387 -12.54 14.37 -1.46
CA GLN A 387 -11.20 13.78 -1.45
C GLN A 387 -10.51 13.99 -0.12
N LEU A 388 -9.88 12.93 0.40
CA LEU A 388 -8.93 12.97 1.50
C LEU A 388 -7.54 12.62 1.00
N VAL A 389 -6.57 13.52 1.12
CA VAL A 389 -5.17 13.25 0.78
C VAL A 389 -4.37 13.13 2.06
N GLY A 390 -3.85 11.94 2.38
CA GLY A 390 -2.88 11.74 3.45
C GLY A 390 -1.47 11.95 2.94
N VAL A 391 -0.67 12.73 3.67
CA VAL A 391 0.79 12.79 3.47
C VAL A 391 1.44 12.06 4.65
N SER A 392 2.13 10.95 4.36
CA SER A 392 2.75 10.08 5.35
C SER A 392 4.21 9.79 4.97
N THR A 393 4.84 8.88 5.70
CA THR A 393 6.24 8.52 5.50
C THR A 393 6.44 7.13 4.90
N LEU A 394 7.55 6.97 4.17
CA LEU A 394 8.05 5.67 3.73
C LEU A 394 8.38 4.75 4.92
N GLY A 395 8.32 3.43 4.72
CA GLY A 395 8.61 2.40 5.71
C GLY A 395 7.42 2.01 6.59
N THR A 396 6.28 2.68 6.45
CA THR A 396 5.04 2.41 7.22
C THR A 396 4.35 1.10 6.86
N GLU A 397 4.55 0.57 5.65
CA GLU A 397 3.99 -0.74 5.26
C GLU A 397 4.96 -1.89 5.59
N ARG A 398 6.26 -1.56 5.67
CA ARG A 398 7.35 -2.49 5.95
C ARG A 398 7.83 -2.42 7.39
N PHE A 399 6.99 -1.88 8.28
CA PHE A 399 7.34 -1.57 9.67
C PHE A 399 7.83 -2.81 10.45
N GLY A 400 7.40 -4.02 10.07
CA GLY A 400 7.84 -5.30 10.64
C GLY A 400 9.08 -5.92 10.00
N THR A 401 9.56 -5.42 8.85
CA THR A 401 10.72 -5.96 8.14
C THR A 401 12.00 -5.21 8.51
N PHE A 402 13.14 -5.88 8.44
CA PHE A 402 14.44 -5.22 8.62
C PHE A 402 14.74 -4.30 7.42
N PRO A 403 15.29 -3.07 7.61
CA PRO A 403 15.75 -2.48 8.87
C PRO A 403 14.68 -1.71 9.66
N TYR A 404 13.47 -1.50 9.11
CA TYR A 404 12.41 -0.70 9.73
C TYR A 404 11.92 -1.23 11.08
N ASN A 405 11.98 -2.54 11.29
CA ASN A 405 11.68 -3.16 12.59
C ASN A 405 12.58 -2.61 13.71
N MET A 406 13.87 -2.35 13.43
CA MET A 406 14.77 -1.75 14.42
C MET A 406 14.40 -0.30 14.73
N GLN A 407 13.99 0.47 13.72
CA GLN A 407 13.52 1.84 13.91
C GLN A 407 12.22 1.87 14.74
N ASN A 408 11.33 0.90 14.52
CA ASN A 408 10.11 0.74 15.31
C ASN A 408 10.35 0.24 16.72
N PHE A 409 11.30 -0.67 16.92
CA PHE A 409 11.64 -1.16 18.26
C PHE A 409 12.03 -0.03 19.23
N LEU A 410 12.59 1.06 18.70
CA LEU A 410 13.03 2.21 19.48
C LEU A 410 11.95 3.28 19.73
N GLY A 411 10.74 3.15 19.18
CA GLY A 411 9.70 4.15 19.44
C GLY A 411 8.32 3.98 18.79
N GLY A 412 8.03 2.88 18.11
CA GLY A 412 6.72 2.55 17.53
C GLY A 412 6.17 3.58 16.54
N LYS A 413 7.03 4.47 16.02
CA LYS A 413 6.59 5.64 15.24
C LYS A 413 5.97 5.23 13.90
N LEU A 414 6.57 4.29 13.17
CA LEU A 414 6.02 3.87 11.87
C LEU A 414 4.74 3.05 12.06
N GLU A 415 4.66 2.23 13.11
CA GLU A 415 3.43 1.50 13.46
C GLU A 415 2.29 2.46 13.81
N THR A 416 2.55 3.48 14.64
CA THR A 416 1.55 4.50 14.98
C THR A 416 1.09 5.26 13.73
N ARG A 417 2.02 5.60 12.83
CA ARG A 417 1.70 6.24 11.55
C ARG A 417 0.88 5.33 10.64
N ARG A 418 1.20 4.04 10.59
CA ARG A 418 0.40 3.06 9.85
C ARG A 418 -1.04 2.99 10.37
N GLN A 419 -1.23 2.97 11.68
CA GLN A 419 -2.58 3.03 12.28
C GLN A 419 -3.32 4.33 11.92
N ILE A 420 -2.62 5.46 11.83
CA ILE A 420 -3.19 6.74 11.38
C ILE A 420 -3.64 6.65 9.91
N GLU A 421 -2.82 6.07 9.03
CA GLU A 421 -3.17 5.84 7.63
C GLU A 421 -4.42 4.96 7.49
N GLU A 422 -4.48 3.88 8.27
CA GLU A 422 -5.62 2.96 8.28
C GLU A 422 -6.90 3.66 8.72
N VAL A 423 -6.84 4.61 9.66
CA VAL A 423 -8.00 5.44 10.00
C VAL A 423 -8.47 6.26 8.80
N LEU A 424 -7.56 6.86 8.03
CA LEU A 424 -7.90 7.62 6.83
C LEU A 424 -8.59 6.73 5.79
N ILE A 425 -7.96 5.59 5.47
CA ILE A 425 -8.44 4.61 4.49
C ILE A 425 -9.80 4.04 4.92
N ASN A 426 -9.93 3.60 6.18
CA ASN A 426 -11.17 3.03 6.71
C ASN A 426 -12.29 4.06 6.80
N THR A 427 -11.97 5.34 7.02
CA THR A 427 -12.99 6.40 6.98
C THR A 427 -13.61 6.53 5.59
N VAL A 428 -12.80 6.40 4.54
CA VAL A 428 -13.30 6.40 3.16
C VAL A 428 -14.09 5.14 2.85
N ARG A 429 -13.52 3.97 3.15
CA ARG A 429 -14.16 2.67 2.87
C ARG A 429 -15.50 2.48 3.59
N ASN A 430 -15.56 2.80 4.88
CA ASN A 430 -16.78 2.65 5.68
C ASN A 430 -17.87 3.67 5.32
N ARG A 431 -17.56 4.69 4.51
CA ARG A 431 -18.48 5.77 4.21
C ARG A 431 -19.26 5.46 2.94
N VAL A 432 -20.45 4.88 3.12
CA VAL A 432 -21.45 4.73 2.06
C VAL A 432 -22.28 6.01 1.98
N VAL A 433 -21.73 7.08 1.40
CA VAL A 433 -22.44 8.37 1.25
C VAL A 433 -22.27 8.88 -0.17
N GLU A 434 -23.31 9.49 -0.72
CA GLU A 434 -23.24 10.28 -1.96
C GLU A 434 -22.97 11.77 -1.62
N PRO A 435 -21.99 12.42 -2.30
CA PRO A 435 -21.05 11.87 -3.29
C PRO A 435 -20.00 10.93 -2.65
N PRO A 436 -19.43 9.98 -3.44
CA PRO A 436 -18.37 9.10 -2.96
C PRO A 436 -17.18 9.91 -2.44
N LEU A 437 -16.56 9.39 -1.39
CA LEU A 437 -15.32 9.92 -0.83
C LEU A 437 -14.18 9.10 -1.40
N ASP A 438 -13.12 9.77 -1.85
CA ASP A 438 -11.88 9.10 -2.28
C ASP A 438 -10.75 9.39 -1.29
N TYR A 439 -9.77 8.49 -1.20
CA TYR A 439 -8.50 8.79 -0.53
C TYR A 439 -7.31 8.80 -1.48
N THR A 440 -6.25 9.53 -1.15
CA THR A 440 -4.92 9.36 -1.77
C THR A 440 -3.91 9.39 -0.65
N LEU A 441 -2.98 8.45 -0.59
CA LEU A 441 -1.95 8.44 0.46
C LEU A 441 -0.57 8.58 -0.16
N LEU A 442 0.04 9.76 -0.08
CA LEU A 442 1.41 9.99 -0.55
C LEU A 442 2.41 9.67 0.57
N LYS A 443 3.38 8.80 0.26
CA LYS A 443 4.48 8.40 1.15
C LYS A 443 5.75 9.09 0.70
N VAL A 444 6.35 9.85 1.60
CA VAL A 444 7.59 10.60 1.34
C VAL A 444 8.62 10.27 2.42
N LYS A 445 9.89 10.14 2.05
CA LYS A 445 10.95 9.92 3.03
C LYS A 445 10.98 11.05 4.06
N GLU A 446 10.88 10.72 5.34
CA GLU A 446 11.01 11.72 6.39
C GLU A 446 12.47 12.14 6.53
N GLY A 447 12.73 13.43 6.32
CA GLY A 447 13.81 14.07 7.03
C GLY A 447 15.13 14.29 6.29
N ASP A 448 15.19 14.20 4.98
CA ASP A 448 16.24 14.83 4.15
C ASP A 448 15.72 14.92 2.71
N PHE A 449 15.01 16.00 2.38
CA PHE A 449 14.70 16.28 0.99
C PHE A 449 16.02 16.55 0.25
N LEU A 450 16.11 16.04 -0.98
CA LEU A 450 17.23 16.35 -1.85
C LEU A 450 17.24 17.86 -2.14
N PRO A 451 18.40 18.52 -2.11
CA PRO A 451 18.49 19.92 -2.50
C PRO A 451 18.07 20.09 -3.96
N ASP A 452 17.33 21.15 -4.27
CA ASP A 452 16.80 21.39 -5.62
C ASP A 452 17.90 21.52 -6.69
N GLU A 453 19.13 21.89 -6.31
CA GLU A 453 20.29 21.98 -7.22
C GLU A 453 20.86 20.61 -7.62
N SER A 454 20.35 19.50 -7.08
CA SER A 454 20.84 18.15 -7.36
C SER A 454 20.40 17.58 -8.72
N VAL A 455 19.66 18.34 -9.54
CA VAL A 455 19.15 17.93 -10.88
C VAL A 455 20.27 17.73 -11.94
N GLY A 456 21.53 17.64 -11.53
CA GLY A 456 22.64 17.23 -12.39
C GLY A 456 22.65 15.74 -12.72
N SER A 457 23.65 15.32 -13.52
CA SER A 457 23.85 13.98 -14.13
C SER A 457 24.09 12.80 -13.15
N GLY A 458 23.56 12.88 -11.94
CA GLY A 458 23.63 11.84 -10.91
C GLY A 458 22.50 11.93 -9.89
N SER A 459 21.44 12.70 -10.17
CA SER A 459 20.21 12.62 -9.39
C SER A 459 19.53 11.26 -9.59
N PRO A 460 18.94 10.68 -8.54
CA PRO A 460 18.10 9.50 -8.70
C PRO A 460 16.95 9.82 -9.66
N SER A 461 16.73 8.95 -10.65
CA SER A 461 15.62 9.08 -11.58
C SER A 461 14.30 9.10 -10.81
N PHE A 462 13.42 10.02 -11.19
CA PHE A 462 12.08 10.10 -10.63
C PHE A 462 11.36 8.75 -10.79
N SER A 463 10.74 8.31 -9.71
CA SER A 463 9.92 7.11 -9.69
C SER A 463 8.71 7.33 -8.78
N LEU A 464 7.54 7.04 -9.35
CA LEU A 464 6.27 6.99 -8.65
C LEU A 464 5.80 5.54 -8.70
N THR A 465 5.56 4.94 -7.55
CA THR A 465 5.15 3.53 -7.46
C THR A 465 3.99 3.35 -6.49
N PRO A 466 3.16 2.31 -6.66
CA PRO A 466 2.12 1.98 -5.70
C PRO A 466 2.73 1.51 -4.36
N GLY A 467 2.13 1.92 -3.24
CA GLY A 467 2.52 1.49 -1.91
C GLY A 467 3.77 2.18 -1.36
N ASP A 468 4.70 1.40 -0.80
CA ASP A 468 5.90 1.87 -0.11
C ASP A 468 7.18 1.53 -0.89
N VAL A 469 7.85 2.54 -1.46
CA VAL A 469 9.08 2.40 -2.28
C VAL A 469 10.29 2.19 -1.36
N PRO A 470 11.37 1.49 -1.76
CA PRO A 470 12.68 1.62 -1.10
C PRO A 470 13.03 3.09 -0.80
N ASP A 471 13.80 3.27 0.29
CA ASP A 471 13.97 4.50 1.08
C ASP A 471 14.79 5.60 0.36
N ASP A 472 14.44 5.90 -0.89
CA ASP A 472 15.07 6.90 -1.74
C ASP A 472 14.51 8.28 -1.40
N ALA A 473 15.39 9.28 -1.38
CA ALA A 473 15.00 10.65 -1.12
C ALA A 473 14.37 11.29 -2.36
N THR A 474 13.51 12.28 -2.14
CA THR A 474 12.91 13.12 -3.19
C THR A 474 13.14 14.59 -2.89
N SER A 475 12.92 15.49 -3.85
CA SER A 475 12.96 16.94 -3.60
C SER A 475 11.59 17.45 -3.12
N VAL A 476 11.59 18.57 -2.39
CA VAL A 476 10.35 19.18 -1.88
C VAL A 476 9.44 19.59 -3.04
N GLU A 477 10.03 20.17 -4.08
CA GLU A 477 9.32 20.62 -5.27
C GLU A 477 8.69 19.44 -6.03
N THR A 478 9.41 18.32 -6.15
CA THR A 478 8.89 17.09 -6.77
C THR A 478 7.68 16.57 -6.01
N ALA A 479 7.76 16.47 -4.68
CA ALA A 479 6.65 16.04 -3.84
C ALA A 479 5.44 16.99 -3.93
N ALA A 480 5.68 18.31 -3.98
CA ALA A 480 4.63 19.30 -4.15
C ALA A 480 3.92 19.18 -5.50
N ARG A 481 4.67 18.98 -6.59
CA ARG A 481 4.11 18.75 -7.94
C ARG A 481 3.32 17.45 -8.03
N VAL A 482 3.82 16.35 -7.44
CA VAL A 482 3.07 15.09 -7.38
C VAL A 482 1.77 15.24 -6.58
N LEU A 483 1.78 15.97 -5.46
CA LEU A 483 0.56 16.26 -4.69
C LEU A 483 -0.44 17.10 -5.49
N LEU A 484 0.02 18.14 -6.17
CA LEU A 484 -0.81 18.97 -7.05
C LEU A 484 -1.47 18.11 -8.14
N GLN A 485 -0.68 17.28 -8.83
CA GLN A 485 -1.17 16.35 -9.86
C GLN A 485 -2.20 15.36 -9.30
N ALA A 486 -1.90 14.75 -8.15
CA ALA A 486 -2.81 13.82 -7.48
C ALA A 486 -4.14 14.45 -7.03
N ILE A 487 -4.12 15.73 -6.63
CA ILE A 487 -5.32 16.45 -6.19
C ILE A 487 -6.15 16.92 -7.38
N ALA A 488 -5.52 17.56 -8.37
CA ALA A 488 -6.21 18.31 -9.39
C ALA A 488 -6.46 17.53 -10.69
N PHE A 489 -5.48 16.76 -11.16
CA PHE A 489 -5.43 16.33 -12.56
C PHE A 489 -5.47 14.82 -12.78
N GLN A 490 -5.11 14.02 -11.78
CA GLN A 490 -4.87 12.59 -11.97
C GLN A 490 -5.92 11.71 -11.26
N PRO A 491 -6.98 11.26 -11.96
CA PRO A 491 -7.94 10.29 -11.44
C PRO A 491 -7.33 8.98 -10.90
N PRO A 492 -6.25 8.41 -11.49
CA PRO A 492 -5.62 7.21 -10.93
C PRO A 492 -5.03 7.40 -9.52
N ALA A 493 -4.81 8.64 -9.09
CA ALA A 493 -4.38 8.94 -7.72
C ALA A 493 -5.50 8.66 -6.68
N ARG A 494 -6.75 8.44 -7.11
CA ARG A 494 -7.88 8.18 -6.24
C ARG A 494 -7.85 6.74 -5.75
N ASN A 495 -8.11 6.58 -4.46
CA ASN A 495 -8.07 5.34 -3.69
C ASN A 495 -6.73 4.58 -3.78
N SER A 496 -5.62 5.31 -4.01
CA SER A 496 -4.28 4.74 -4.11
C SER A 496 -3.35 5.23 -3.01
N THR A 497 -2.39 4.36 -2.68
CA THR A 497 -1.22 4.70 -1.88
C THR A 497 -0.04 4.86 -2.84
N ILE A 498 0.64 5.99 -2.78
CA ILE A 498 1.66 6.41 -3.71
C ILE A 498 2.97 6.56 -2.94
N GLY A 499 3.98 5.82 -3.35
CA GLY A 499 5.34 6.00 -2.90
C GLY A 499 6.13 6.83 -3.90
N LEU A 500 6.87 7.81 -3.38
CA LEU A 500 7.64 8.75 -4.18
C LEU A 500 9.13 8.64 -3.92
N ALA A 501 9.91 8.50 -4.99
CA ALA A 501 11.37 8.45 -4.98
C ALA A 501 11.95 9.31 -6.13
N GLY A 502 13.17 9.82 -5.95
CA GLY A 502 13.87 10.55 -7.01
C GLY A 502 13.44 12.00 -7.18
N VAL A 503 13.97 12.65 -8.22
CA VAL A 503 13.72 14.07 -8.53
C VAL A 503 13.17 14.19 -9.95
N LEU A 504 12.09 14.97 -10.11
CA LEU A 504 11.56 15.26 -11.44
C LEU A 504 12.61 15.95 -12.32
N PRO A 505 12.67 15.61 -13.61
CA PRO A 505 13.43 16.40 -14.59
C PRO A 505 13.09 17.89 -14.50
N ALA A 506 14.10 18.76 -14.65
CA ALA A 506 13.92 20.21 -14.58
C ALA A 506 12.84 20.72 -15.56
N SER A 507 12.74 20.08 -16.74
CA SER A 507 11.72 20.38 -17.76
C SER A 507 10.28 20.21 -17.27
N LEU A 508 10.05 19.39 -16.24
CA LEU A 508 8.73 19.16 -15.63
C LEU A 508 8.49 20.05 -14.40
N LEU A 509 9.53 20.73 -13.92
CA LEU A 509 9.45 21.65 -12.78
C LEU A 509 9.28 23.11 -13.21
N GLU A 510 9.87 23.47 -14.35
CA GLU A 510 9.79 24.79 -14.95
C GLU A 510 8.35 25.17 -15.34
N ASP A 511 8.05 26.47 -15.26
CA ASP A 511 6.70 26.97 -15.46
C ASP A 511 6.19 26.69 -16.89
N PRO A 512 4.89 26.38 -17.05
CA PRO A 512 4.23 26.02 -18.32
C PRO A 512 4.20 27.12 -19.39
N SER A 513 5.07 28.12 -19.30
CA SER A 513 5.29 29.15 -20.34
C SER A 513 5.87 28.61 -21.65
N GLY A 514 6.02 27.29 -21.78
CA GLY A 514 6.45 26.59 -22.98
C GLY A 514 5.41 26.62 -24.10
N SER A 515 5.82 26.12 -25.27
CA SER A 515 4.88 25.86 -26.37
C SER A 515 3.82 24.83 -25.96
N GLU A 516 2.68 24.82 -26.67
CA GLU A 516 1.61 23.83 -26.49
C GLU A 516 2.14 22.39 -26.53
N GLU A 517 3.12 22.11 -27.38
CA GLU A 517 3.82 20.82 -27.47
C GLU A 517 4.48 20.40 -26.14
N VAL A 518 5.10 21.33 -25.41
CA VAL A 518 5.71 21.02 -24.10
C VAL A 518 4.65 20.67 -23.08
N LEU A 519 3.50 21.36 -23.10
CA LEU A 519 2.39 21.07 -22.19
C LEU A 519 1.80 19.69 -22.46
N ASP A 520 1.61 19.33 -23.73
CA ASP A 520 1.17 17.99 -24.12
C ASP A 520 2.17 16.90 -23.65
N GLU A 521 3.48 17.14 -23.80
CA GLU A 521 4.51 16.20 -23.30
C GLU A 521 4.48 16.05 -21.77
N GLN A 522 4.29 17.15 -21.02
CA GLN A 522 4.16 17.11 -19.57
C GLN A 522 2.90 16.36 -19.14
N ASP A 523 1.77 16.60 -19.81
CA ASP A 523 0.50 15.92 -19.54
C ASP A 523 0.60 14.41 -19.83
N ASP A 524 1.23 14.03 -20.94
CA ASP A 524 1.48 12.63 -21.30
C ASP A 524 2.38 11.94 -20.26
N PHE A 525 3.44 12.63 -19.81
CA PHE A 525 4.31 12.15 -18.74
C PHE A 525 3.53 11.88 -17.45
N TRP A 526 2.69 12.82 -17.02
CA TRP A 526 1.93 12.68 -15.77
C TRP A 526 0.88 11.59 -15.87
N ARG A 527 0.14 11.51 -16.99
CA ARG A 527 -0.85 10.45 -17.22
C ARG A 527 -0.21 9.08 -17.15
N GLU A 528 0.92 8.90 -17.83
CA GLU A 528 1.66 7.65 -17.81
C GLU A 528 2.18 7.31 -16.41
N THR A 529 2.80 8.27 -15.74
CA THR A 529 3.32 8.11 -14.38
C THR A 529 2.22 7.66 -13.43
N PHE A 530 1.05 8.31 -13.47
CA PHE A 530 -0.06 7.99 -12.59
C PHE A 530 -0.85 6.76 -13.03
N ALA A 531 -0.76 6.33 -14.29
CA ALA A 531 -1.39 5.10 -14.75
C ALA A 531 -0.96 3.88 -13.93
N CYS A 532 0.23 3.90 -13.30
CA CYS A 532 0.66 2.84 -12.36
C CYS A 532 -0.17 2.70 -11.09
N LEU A 533 -1.04 3.66 -10.82
CA LEU A 533 -1.93 3.65 -9.66
C LEU A 533 -3.36 3.19 -9.99
N ASP A 534 -3.65 2.89 -11.26
CA ASP A 534 -4.96 2.41 -11.68
C ASP A 534 -5.21 0.97 -11.19
N GLY A 535 -5.85 0.88 -10.02
CA GLY A 535 -5.88 -0.31 -9.17
C GLY A 535 -4.59 -0.44 -8.35
N PRO A 536 -4.57 -1.18 -7.23
CA PRO A 536 -3.32 -1.51 -6.55
C PRO A 536 -2.49 -2.39 -7.49
N GLU A 537 -1.65 -1.76 -8.29
CA GLU A 537 -0.71 -2.43 -9.17
C GLU A 537 0.25 -3.24 -8.31
N LEU A 538 0.30 -4.53 -8.59
CA LEU A 538 1.11 -5.51 -7.91
C LEU A 538 2.49 -5.61 -8.55
N TRP A 539 2.55 -5.46 -9.87
CA TRP A 539 3.75 -5.71 -10.66
C TRP A 539 3.61 -5.13 -12.07
N ARG A 540 4.74 -4.71 -12.65
CA ARG A 540 4.84 -4.23 -14.03
C ARG A 540 6.18 -4.63 -14.62
N THR A 541 6.17 -5.02 -15.89
CA THR A 541 7.40 -5.25 -16.66
C THR A 541 7.25 -4.73 -18.09
N VAL A 542 8.32 -4.17 -18.64
CA VAL A 542 8.43 -3.85 -20.07
C VAL A 542 9.02 -5.07 -20.77
N LEU A 543 8.32 -5.59 -21.78
CA LEU A 543 8.77 -6.76 -22.53
C LEU A 543 9.58 -6.37 -23.75
N LEU A 544 9.08 -5.40 -24.51
CA LEU A 544 9.69 -4.95 -25.76
C LEU A 544 9.53 -3.44 -25.88
N GLU A 545 10.60 -2.77 -26.29
CA GLU A 545 10.61 -1.34 -26.59
C GLU A 545 11.05 -1.14 -28.04
N VAL A 546 10.26 -0.34 -28.77
CA VAL A 546 10.44 -0.11 -30.20
C VAL A 546 10.45 1.40 -30.45
N GLU A 547 11.54 1.90 -31.00
CA GLU A 547 11.62 3.30 -31.42
C GLU A 547 10.90 3.49 -32.76
N THR A 548 9.92 4.40 -32.79
CA THR A 548 9.21 4.75 -34.02
C THR A 548 10.03 5.79 -34.81
N THR A 549 10.96 5.32 -35.62
CA THR A 549 11.60 6.20 -36.60
C THR A 549 10.59 6.48 -37.72
N GLY A 550 10.24 7.75 -37.92
CA GLY A 550 9.13 8.19 -38.79
C GLY A 550 9.24 7.82 -40.29
N GLU A 551 10.26 7.08 -40.71
CA GLU A 551 10.49 6.69 -42.11
C GLU A 551 10.83 5.18 -42.20
N GLY A 552 9.82 4.31 -42.11
CA GLY A 552 10.01 2.86 -42.36
C GLY A 552 9.03 1.98 -41.60
N GLY A 553 7.75 2.00 -41.98
CA GLY A 553 6.68 1.20 -41.37
C GLY A 553 6.86 -0.31 -41.57
N LEU A 554 7.50 -0.94 -40.60
CA LEU A 554 7.54 -2.38 -40.29
C LEU A 554 7.55 -2.71 -38.77
N PRO A 555 7.82 -1.80 -37.80
CA PRO A 555 7.82 -2.16 -36.38
C PRO A 555 6.43 -2.32 -35.72
N GLU A 556 5.38 -1.68 -36.27
CA GLU A 556 4.06 -1.65 -35.62
C GLU A 556 3.29 -2.97 -35.77
N GLU A 557 3.33 -3.58 -36.96
CA GLU A 557 2.70 -4.88 -37.21
C GLU A 557 3.38 -6.00 -36.39
N GLU A 558 4.70 -5.93 -36.22
CA GLU A 558 5.45 -6.87 -35.39
C GLU A 558 5.10 -6.72 -33.90
N LEU A 559 4.96 -5.47 -33.42
CA LEU A 559 4.55 -5.18 -32.05
C LEU A 559 3.13 -5.67 -31.77
N ALA A 560 2.19 -5.38 -32.68
CA ALA A 560 0.80 -5.84 -32.59
C ALA A 560 0.73 -7.38 -32.63
N GLY A 561 1.40 -8.02 -33.58
CA GLY A 561 1.44 -9.49 -33.67
C GLY A 561 2.14 -10.17 -32.48
N THR A 562 3.06 -9.47 -31.81
CA THR A 562 3.67 -9.96 -30.55
C THR A 562 2.72 -9.78 -29.36
N CYS A 563 1.97 -8.68 -29.34
CA CYS A 563 0.90 -8.45 -28.36
C CYS A 563 -0.19 -9.55 -28.46
N ASP A 564 -0.66 -9.85 -29.67
CA ASP A 564 -1.69 -10.89 -29.89
C ASP A 564 -1.22 -12.28 -29.42
N ARG A 565 0.01 -12.65 -29.77
CA ARG A 565 0.63 -13.91 -29.30
C ARG A 565 0.79 -13.95 -27.79
N LEU A 566 1.12 -12.82 -27.17
CA LEU A 566 1.26 -12.71 -25.72
C LEU A 566 -0.09 -12.84 -25.02
N LEU A 567 -1.15 -12.24 -25.56
CA LEU A 567 -2.52 -12.37 -25.04
C LEU A 567 -3.01 -13.81 -25.11
N GLU A 568 -2.79 -14.50 -26.23
CA GLU A 568 -3.10 -15.92 -26.38
C GLU A 568 -2.34 -16.77 -25.35
N TYR A 569 -1.03 -16.56 -25.24
CA TYR A 569 -0.16 -17.24 -24.27
C TYR A 569 -0.61 -17.02 -22.82
N LEU A 570 -0.94 -15.78 -22.44
CA LEU A 570 -1.41 -15.46 -21.09
C LEU A 570 -2.79 -16.07 -20.81
N GLY A 571 -3.66 -16.15 -21.81
CA GLY A 571 -4.94 -16.84 -21.71
C GLY A 571 -4.77 -18.34 -21.40
N GLU A 572 -3.87 -19.01 -22.11
CA GLU A 572 -3.52 -20.41 -21.84
C GLU A 572 -2.90 -20.60 -20.46
N TRP A 573 -1.91 -19.75 -20.11
CA TRP A 573 -1.24 -19.76 -18.81
C TRP A 573 -2.23 -19.60 -17.67
N ALA A 574 -3.13 -18.62 -17.75
CA ALA A 574 -4.15 -18.37 -16.73
C ALA A 574 -5.09 -19.57 -16.59
N GLY A 575 -5.49 -20.18 -17.71
CA GLY A 575 -6.29 -21.41 -17.72
C GLY A 575 -5.57 -22.59 -17.04
N VAL A 576 -4.28 -22.77 -17.30
CA VAL A 576 -3.45 -23.80 -16.63
C VAL A 576 -3.32 -23.52 -15.14
N LEU A 577 -3.07 -22.25 -14.77
CA LEU A 577 -2.93 -21.82 -13.38
C LEU A 577 -4.22 -22.11 -12.59
N ALA A 578 -5.37 -21.71 -13.13
CA ALA A 578 -6.70 -21.92 -12.54
C ALA A 578 -7.05 -23.42 -12.40
N ARG A 579 -6.76 -24.24 -13.43
CA ARG A 579 -7.00 -25.69 -13.36
C ARG A 579 -6.08 -26.42 -12.38
N SER A 580 -4.83 -25.99 -12.29
CA SER A 580 -3.85 -26.68 -11.45
C SER A 580 -4.13 -26.45 -9.96
N GLY A 581 -4.45 -25.22 -9.56
CA GLY A 581 -4.63 -24.80 -8.16
C GLY A 581 -3.42 -25.05 -7.24
N LYS A 582 -2.36 -25.70 -7.73
CA LYS A 582 -1.23 -26.16 -6.91
C LYS A 582 -0.46 -24.96 -6.39
N GLY A 583 -0.25 -24.89 -5.08
CA GLY A 583 0.53 -23.83 -4.43
C GLY A 583 -0.24 -22.52 -4.21
N LEU A 584 -1.46 -22.39 -4.73
CA LEU A 584 -2.32 -21.26 -4.39
C LEU A 584 -3.10 -21.58 -3.12
N THR A 585 -3.03 -20.69 -2.14
CA THR A 585 -3.81 -20.82 -0.91
C THR A 585 -5.28 -20.45 -1.07
N THR A 586 -5.59 -19.73 -2.15
CA THR A 586 -6.92 -19.31 -2.57
C THR A 586 -7.10 -19.77 -4.03
N PRO A 587 -8.10 -20.62 -4.34
CA PRO A 587 -8.37 -21.07 -5.69
C PRO A 587 -8.77 -19.88 -6.56
N VAL A 588 -8.39 -19.94 -7.84
CA VAL A 588 -8.68 -18.89 -8.82
C VAL A 588 -9.46 -19.44 -9.99
N LYS A 589 -10.34 -18.61 -10.56
CA LYS A 589 -11.00 -18.83 -11.85
C LYS A 589 -10.38 -17.85 -12.84
N ALA A 590 -9.91 -18.36 -13.96
CA ALA A 590 -9.48 -17.52 -15.07
C ALA A 590 -10.70 -17.14 -15.92
N GLU A 591 -10.87 -15.85 -16.17
CA GLU A 591 -11.81 -15.32 -17.15
C GLU A 591 -11.00 -14.83 -18.35
N THR A 592 -11.01 -15.65 -19.40
CA THR A 592 -10.36 -15.39 -20.69
C THR A 592 -11.37 -14.91 -21.73
N GLU A 593 -12.62 -15.36 -21.63
CA GLU A 593 -13.72 -14.94 -22.51
C GLU A 593 -14.40 -13.69 -21.92
N GLY A 594 -14.11 -12.52 -22.50
CA GLY A 594 -14.68 -11.23 -22.06
C GLY A 594 -13.65 -10.19 -21.63
N GLY A 595 -12.37 -10.56 -21.52
CA GLY A 595 -11.27 -9.64 -21.23
C GLY A 595 -11.35 -9.00 -19.84
N LEU A 596 -10.71 -7.84 -19.72
CA LEU A 596 -10.75 -7.00 -18.52
C LEU A 596 -12.16 -6.41 -18.31
N ASP A 597 -12.50 -6.01 -17.08
CA ASP A 597 -13.75 -5.26 -16.83
C ASP A 597 -13.71 -3.97 -17.64
N PRO A 598 -14.68 -3.71 -18.54
CA PRO A 598 -14.74 -2.47 -19.31
C PRO A 598 -14.66 -1.21 -18.44
N ALA A 599 -15.18 -1.26 -17.19
CA ALA A 599 -15.09 -0.15 -16.26
C ALA A 599 -13.68 0.10 -15.72
N SER A 600 -12.81 -0.91 -15.81
CA SER A 600 -11.39 -0.86 -15.42
C SER A 600 -10.46 -0.63 -16.61
N MET A 601 -10.96 -0.66 -17.84
CA MET A 601 -10.14 -0.45 -19.03
C MET A 601 -9.91 1.05 -19.23
N VAL A 602 -8.64 1.41 -19.40
CA VAL A 602 -8.25 2.73 -19.89
C VAL A 602 -8.52 2.75 -21.39
N THR A 603 -9.56 3.48 -21.77
CA THR A 603 -9.88 3.69 -23.17
C THR A 603 -8.93 4.72 -23.79
N PRO A 604 -8.70 4.70 -25.12
CA PRO A 604 -7.94 5.75 -25.82
C PRO A 604 -8.52 7.16 -25.61
N SER A 605 -9.82 7.27 -25.29
CA SER A 605 -10.46 8.51 -24.87
C SER A 605 -9.96 9.04 -23.52
N ASN A 606 -9.51 8.15 -22.63
CA ASN A 606 -9.04 8.46 -21.28
C ASN A 606 -7.50 8.52 -21.19
N SER A 607 -6.80 7.86 -22.11
CA SER A 607 -5.34 7.95 -22.24
C SER A 607 -4.90 8.02 -23.70
N ARG A 608 -4.18 9.10 -24.05
CA ARG A 608 -3.54 9.26 -25.37
C ARG A 608 -2.31 8.36 -25.53
N THR A 609 -1.68 8.00 -24.43
CA THR A 609 -0.45 7.19 -24.43
C THR A 609 -0.74 5.70 -24.54
N LEU A 610 -1.97 5.22 -24.32
CA LEU A 610 -2.30 3.80 -24.43
C LEU A 610 -3.00 3.53 -25.76
N LEU A 611 -2.30 2.80 -26.65
CA LEU A 611 -2.81 2.43 -27.96
C LEU A 611 -3.70 1.19 -27.89
N VAL A 612 -3.24 0.18 -27.13
CA VAL A 612 -3.91 -1.11 -26.95
C VAL A 612 -3.85 -1.48 -25.49
N GLN A 613 -4.97 -1.95 -24.95
CA GLN A 613 -5.04 -2.54 -23.63
C GLN A 613 -6.00 -3.74 -23.69
N ASP A 614 -5.52 -4.91 -23.28
CA ASP A 614 -6.33 -6.11 -23.12
C ASP A 614 -5.69 -6.99 -22.03
N GLY A 615 -6.25 -8.15 -21.70
CA GLY A 615 -5.65 -9.00 -20.69
C GLY A 615 -6.51 -10.15 -20.20
N VAL A 616 -6.07 -10.73 -19.09
CA VAL A 616 -6.73 -11.87 -18.46
C VAL A 616 -7.03 -11.57 -17.00
N ARG A 617 -8.20 -12.00 -16.56
CA ARG A 617 -8.63 -11.82 -15.17
C ARG A 617 -8.56 -13.13 -14.39
N LEU A 618 -7.99 -13.07 -13.19
CA LEU A 618 -7.93 -14.15 -12.22
C LEU A 618 -8.82 -13.81 -11.02
N LEU A 619 -10.03 -14.33 -11.00
CA LEU A 619 -10.97 -14.15 -9.89
C LEU A 619 -10.65 -15.12 -8.76
N PHE A 620 -10.51 -14.61 -7.53
CA PHE A 620 -10.40 -15.45 -6.35
C PHE A 620 -11.76 -16.07 -6.03
N LEU A 621 -11.81 -17.39 -6.05
CA LEU A 621 -13.02 -18.13 -5.71
C LEU A 621 -13.17 -18.19 -4.18
N PRO A 622 -14.39 -17.98 -3.65
CA PRO A 622 -14.63 -18.04 -2.22
C PRO A 622 -14.29 -19.44 -1.69
N THR A 623 -13.38 -19.50 -0.72
CA THR A 623 -13.06 -20.77 -0.06
C THR A 623 -14.06 -21.05 1.05
N LYS A 624 -14.55 -22.29 1.15
CA LYS A 624 -15.40 -22.72 2.28
C LYS A 624 -14.70 -22.55 3.64
N THR A 625 -13.36 -22.49 3.64
CA THR A 625 -12.55 -22.22 4.82
C THR A 625 -12.70 -20.79 5.35
N GLY A 626 -13.04 -19.80 4.52
CA GLY A 626 -13.16 -18.39 4.96
C GLY A 626 -14.16 -18.17 6.09
N LYS A 627 -15.23 -18.99 6.17
CA LYS A 627 -16.21 -18.92 7.28
C LYS A 627 -15.68 -19.45 8.62
N ASN A 628 -14.60 -20.23 8.62
CA ASN A 628 -14.02 -20.83 9.83
C ASN A 628 -12.78 -20.08 10.33
N TYR A 629 -12.31 -19.08 9.59
CA TYR A 629 -11.19 -18.22 9.97
C TYR A 629 -11.67 -16.80 10.28
N ALA A 630 -12.87 -16.65 10.87
CA ALA A 630 -13.16 -15.44 11.61
C ALA A 630 -12.06 -15.30 12.67
N SER A 631 -11.39 -14.15 12.72
CA SER A 631 -10.47 -13.91 13.83
C SER A 631 -11.23 -14.05 15.14
N LYS A 632 -10.57 -14.41 16.24
CA LYS A 632 -11.25 -14.57 17.54
C LYS A 632 -12.05 -13.31 17.93
N GLU A 633 -11.57 -12.13 17.50
CA GLU A 633 -12.24 -10.84 17.65
C GLU A 633 -13.49 -10.71 16.77
N GLU A 634 -13.41 -11.09 15.50
CA GLU A 634 -14.53 -11.08 14.55
C GLU A 634 -15.60 -12.12 14.92
N GLU A 635 -15.20 -13.28 15.44
CA GLU A 635 -16.11 -14.29 15.99
C GLU A 635 -16.81 -13.80 17.27
N GLU A 636 -16.12 -13.02 18.10
CA GLU A 636 -16.68 -12.40 19.30
C GLU A 636 -17.64 -11.24 18.95
N GLU A 637 -17.33 -10.48 17.90
CA GLU A 637 -18.18 -9.43 17.35
C GLU A 637 -19.45 -10.02 16.71
N LEU A 638 -19.32 -11.06 15.88
CA LEU A 638 -20.44 -11.82 15.34
C LEU A 638 -21.29 -12.44 16.46
N ARG A 639 -20.69 -12.96 17.53
CA ARG A 639 -21.45 -13.42 18.71
C ARG A 639 -22.17 -12.28 19.42
N ARG A 640 -21.58 -11.09 19.53
CA ARG A 640 -22.23 -9.91 20.11
C ARG A 640 -23.40 -9.45 19.26
N GLU A 641 -23.24 -9.41 17.94
CA GLU A 641 -24.32 -9.03 17.02
C GLU A 641 -25.46 -10.04 17.04
N GLN A 642 -25.16 -11.35 17.06
CA GLN A 642 -26.16 -12.42 17.20
C GLN A 642 -26.87 -12.37 18.56
N GLN A 643 -26.16 -12.07 19.64
CA GLN A 643 -26.77 -11.90 20.97
C GLN A 643 -27.66 -10.66 21.04
N GLN A 644 -27.28 -9.55 20.42
CA GLN A 644 -28.10 -8.33 20.38
C GLN A 644 -29.35 -8.47 19.50
N THR A 645 -29.31 -9.30 18.45
CA THR A 645 -30.47 -9.51 17.55
C THR A 645 -31.47 -10.55 18.05
N SER A 646 -31.11 -11.37 19.05
CA SER A 646 -32.01 -12.40 19.62
C SER A 646 -33.24 -11.86 20.38
N GLY A 647 -33.35 -10.54 20.59
CA GLY A 647 -34.46 -9.90 21.33
C GLY A 647 -35.56 -9.21 20.49
N SER A 648 -35.44 -9.13 19.16
CA SER A 648 -36.39 -8.38 18.33
C SER A 648 -36.91 -9.22 17.17
N GLY A 649 -38.20 -9.59 17.25
CA GLY A 649 -38.86 -10.47 16.28
C GLY A 649 -38.86 -9.93 14.84
N ASN A 650 -38.74 -10.85 13.88
CA ASN A 650 -39.02 -10.67 12.46
C ASN A 650 -38.25 -9.58 11.71
N ARG A 651 -36.91 -9.49 11.87
CA ARG A 651 -36.08 -8.95 10.79
C ARG A 651 -35.68 -10.07 9.85
N VAL A 652 -36.18 -9.99 8.62
CA VAL A 652 -35.71 -10.79 7.49
C VAL A 652 -34.19 -10.61 7.41
N PRO A 653 -33.39 -11.69 7.44
CA PRO A 653 -31.94 -11.56 7.31
C PRO A 653 -31.65 -10.81 6.00
N PRO A 654 -30.76 -9.80 6.01
CA PRO A 654 -30.40 -9.11 4.79
C PRO A 654 -29.96 -10.16 3.76
N PRO A 655 -30.37 -10.02 2.49
CA PRO A 655 -29.94 -10.95 1.46
C PRO A 655 -28.41 -11.00 1.50
N PRO A 656 -27.80 -12.20 1.45
CA PRO A 656 -26.35 -12.31 1.45
C PRO A 656 -25.85 -11.46 0.29
N LYS A 657 -25.11 -10.38 0.60
CA LYS A 657 -24.41 -9.62 -0.42
C LYS A 657 -23.57 -10.63 -1.18
N THR A 658 -23.82 -10.79 -2.47
CA THR A 658 -22.89 -11.53 -3.32
C THR A 658 -21.58 -10.80 -3.22
N ALA A 659 -20.64 -11.36 -2.44
CA ALA A 659 -19.31 -10.83 -2.29
C ALA A 659 -18.77 -10.56 -3.68
N ARG A 660 -18.47 -9.28 -3.99
CA ARG A 660 -17.78 -8.95 -5.24
C ARG A 660 -16.51 -9.79 -5.28
N GLU A 661 -16.41 -10.61 -6.32
CA GLU A 661 -15.28 -11.50 -6.54
C GLU A 661 -14.05 -10.64 -6.82
N GLY A 662 -13.20 -10.46 -5.82
CA GLY A 662 -11.90 -9.81 -6.01
C GLY A 662 -10.92 -10.76 -6.71
N GLY A 663 -9.81 -10.22 -7.20
CA GLY A 663 -8.94 -10.95 -8.11
C GLY A 663 -7.70 -10.16 -8.52
N ILE A 664 -7.01 -10.68 -9.53
CA ILE A 664 -5.88 -10.03 -10.20
C ILE A 664 -6.19 -9.92 -11.69
N ASP A 665 -6.12 -8.71 -12.22
CA ASP A 665 -6.12 -8.45 -13.66
C ASP A 665 -4.67 -8.42 -14.15
N VAL A 666 -4.35 -9.28 -15.11
CA VAL A 666 -3.09 -9.26 -15.85
C VAL A 666 -3.35 -8.54 -17.18
N VAL A 667 -2.93 -7.29 -17.25
CA VAL A 667 -3.14 -6.36 -18.37
C VAL A 667 -1.90 -6.38 -19.26
N VAL A 668 -2.11 -6.61 -20.55
CA VAL A 668 -1.14 -6.37 -21.61
C VAL A 668 -1.48 -5.06 -22.28
N GLU A 669 -0.50 -4.18 -22.41
CA GLU A 669 -0.74 -2.89 -23.04
C GLU A 669 0.42 -2.45 -23.92
N ILE A 670 0.07 -1.70 -24.98
CA ILE A 670 1.01 -0.99 -25.84
C ILE A 670 0.93 0.48 -25.49
N ALA A 671 1.99 1.00 -24.89
CA ALA A 671 2.14 2.40 -24.55
C ALA A 671 2.95 3.13 -25.63
N ASP A 672 2.44 4.27 -26.11
CA ASP A 672 3.13 5.25 -26.96
C ASP A 672 3.69 6.35 -26.04
N LEU A 673 4.99 6.28 -25.79
CA LEU A 673 5.71 7.20 -24.91
C LEU A 673 6.45 8.26 -25.74
N PRO A 674 6.53 9.51 -25.26
CA PRO A 674 7.41 10.51 -25.86
C PRO A 674 8.87 10.04 -25.76
N GLY A 675 9.66 10.34 -26.79
CA GLY A 675 11.09 10.11 -26.76
C GLY A 675 11.79 11.06 -25.78
N GLU A 676 13.03 10.74 -25.40
CA GLU A 676 13.83 11.65 -24.55
C GLU A 676 14.23 12.91 -25.33
N GLY A 677 13.42 13.97 -25.18
CA GLY A 677 13.61 15.28 -25.78
C GLY A 677 12.68 15.53 -26.98
N SER A 678 12.43 16.80 -27.27
CA SER A 678 11.42 17.26 -28.25
C SER A 678 11.63 16.79 -29.70
N SER A 679 12.80 16.23 -30.01
CA SER A 679 13.12 15.69 -31.34
C SER A 679 13.39 14.18 -31.34
N ALA A 680 13.30 13.53 -30.19
CA ALA A 680 13.52 12.09 -30.11
C ALA A 680 12.31 11.34 -30.69
N PRO A 681 12.52 10.23 -31.39
CA PRO A 681 11.42 9.41 -31.88
C PRO A 681 10.57 8.92 -30.70
N ARG A 682 9.24 8.84 -30.90
CA ARG A 682 8.37 8.22 -29.90
C ARG A 682 8.77 6.77 -29.68
N ARG A 683 8.69 6.31 -28.44
CA ARG A 683 9.00 4.94 -28.06
C ARG A 683 7.70 4.21 -27.78
N ARG A 684 7.47 3.09 -28.47
CA ARG A 684 6.36 2.21 -28.18
C ARG A 684 6.83 1.06 -27.31
N GLN A 685 6.17 0.86 -26.18
CA GLN A 685 6.51 -0.19 -25.23
C GLN A 685 5.36 -1.20 -25.13
N LEU A 686 5.64 -2.46 -25.43
CA LEU A 686 4.79 -3.58 -25.04
C LEU A 686 5.13 -3.95 -23.60
N ARG A 687 4.14 -3.87 -22.72
CA ARG A 687 4.32 -4.10 -21.29
C ARG A 687 3.19 -4.94 -20.71
N VAL A 688 3.51 -5.61 -19.61
CA VAL A 688 2.54 -6.41 -18.83
C VAL A 688 2.46 -5.83 -17.43
N ARG A 689 1.22 -5.69 -16.94
CA ARG A 689 0.89 -5.19 -15.61
C ARG A 689 0.00 -6.20 -14.91
N ALA A 690 0.24 -6.43 -13.63
CA ALA A 690 -0.69 -7.13 -12.76
C ALA A 690 -1.27 -6.13 -11.76
N ARG A 691 -2.60 -6.06 -11.66
CA ARG A 691 -3.29 -5.17 -10.72
C ARG A 691 -4.37 -5.93 -9.96
N ARG A 692 -4.60 -5.56 -8.70
CA ARG A 692 -5.72 -6.09 -7.91
C ARG A 692 -7.06 -5.56 -8.46
N THR A 693 -8.06 -6.41 -8.60
CA THR A 693 -9.45 -5.99 -8.84
C THR A 693 -10.17 -5.74 -7.53
N ASN A 694 -11.14 -4.80 -7.54
CA ASN A 694 -11.84 -4.35 -6.34
C ASN A 694 -12.45 -5.51 -5.55
N TYR A 695 -11.92 -5.75 -4.36
CA TYR A 695 -12.41 -6.73 -3.41
C TYR A 695 -13.69 -6.25 -2.73
N SER A 696 -14.59 -7.19 -2.42
CA SER A 696 -15.51 -6.98 -1.30
C SER A 696 -14.76 -7.17 0.02
N GLU A 697 -15.13 -6.41 1.05
CA GLU A 697 -14.46 -6.42 2.37
C GLU A 697 -14.41 -7.81 3.01
N ASP A 698 -15.36 -8.68 2.68
CA ASP A 698 -15.46 -10.05 3.20
C ASP A 698 -14.53 -11.05 2.49
N ALA A 699 -13.87 -10.64 1.40
CA ALA A 699 -12.96 -11.49 0.65
C ALA A 699 -11.63 -11.63 1.39
N VAL A 700 -11.54 -12.62 2.28
CA VAL A 700 -10.27 -13.04 2.89
C VAL A 700 -9.43 -13.77 1.84
N PHE A 701 -8.55 -13.03 1.16
CA PHE A 701 -7.49 -13.62 0.35
C PHE A 701 -6.17 -13.52 1.09
N LYS A 702 -5.30 -14.51 0.87
CA LYS A 702 -3.97 -14.53 1.49
C LYS A 702 -3.00 -13.90 0.51
N GLU A 703 -2.25 -12.89 0.96
CA GLU A 703 -1.17 -12.23 0.21
C GLU A 703 -0.18 -13.23 -0.42
N MET A 704 -0.01 -14.41 0.21
CA MET A 704 0.79 -15.53 -0.31
C MET A 704 0.33 -16.03 -1.69
N SER A 705 -0.98 -16.04 -1.96
CA SER A 705 -1.51 -16.42 -3.27
C SER A 705 -1.11 -15.40 -4.33
N GLU A 706 -1.20 -14.10 -4.03
CA GLU A 706 -0.82 -13.05 -4.98
C GLU A 706 0.67 -13.14 -5.31
N ALA A 707 1.53 -13.21 -4.30
CA ALA A 707 2.97 -13.37 -4.51
C ALA A 707 3.31 -14.61 -5.36
N THR A 708 2.58 -15.71 -5.17
CA THR A 708 2.74 -16.92 -5.98
C THR A 708 2.28 -16.73 -7.42
N ILE A 709 1.17 -16.02 -7.65
CA ILE A 709 0.67 -15.69 -8.98
C ILE A 709 1.68 -14.81 -9.71
N LEU A 710 2.18 -13.76 -9.07
CA LEU A 710 3.16 -12.83 -9.65
C LEU A 710 4.47 -13.55 -10.01
N LYS A 711 4.98 -14.39 -9.12
CA LYS A 711 6.18 -15.19 -9.40
C LYS A 711 5.99 -16.11 -10.62
N ARG A 712 4.83 -16.76 -10.73
CA ARG A 712 4.51 -17.63 -11.88
C ARG A 712 4.26 -16.85 -13.16
N LEU A 713 3.75 -15.63 -13.06
CA LEU A 713 3.59 -14.74 -14.19
C LEU A 713 4.96 -14.30 -14.71
N GLU A 714 5.87 -13.90 -13.82
CA GLU A 714 7.25 -13.57 -14.15
C GLU A 714 7.96 -14.75 -14.83
N GLU A 715 7.90 -15.95 -14.26
CA GLU A 715 8.45 -17.17 -14.87
C GLU A 715 7.86 -17.46 -16.27
N ALA A 716 6.54 -17.28 -16.44
CA ALA A 716 5.88 -17.49 -17.74
C ALA A 716 6.30 -16.44 -18.78
N LEU A 717 6.48 -15.18 -18.38
CA LEU A 717 6.94 -14.13 -19.27
C LEU A 717 8.40 -14.31 -19.68
N GLU A 718 9.26 -14.85 -18.81
CA GLU A 718 10.64 -15.22 -19.19
C GLU A 718 10.68 -16.36 -20.21
N VAL A 719 9.78 -17.35 -20.10
CA VAL A 719 9.61 -18.39 -21.13
C VAL A 719 9.14 -17.76 -22.44
N PHE A 720 8.12 -16.91 -22.40
CA PHE A 720 7.61 -16.23 -23.59
C PHE A 720 8.68 -15.38 -24.29
N LYS A 721 9.49 -14.63 -23.53
CA LYS A 721 10.63 -13.86 -24.07
C LYS A 721 11.63 -14.78 -24.78
N THR A 722 11.97 -15.90 -24.15
CA THR A 722 12.92 -16.87 -24.69
C THR A 722 12.41 -17.51 -25.99
N GLU A 723 11.13 -17.91 -26.03
CA GLU A 723 10.53 -18.55 -27.21
C GLU A 723 10.38 -17.61 -28.40
N ASN A 724 10.14 -16.32 -28.14
CA ASN A 724 9.97 -15.29 -29.17
C ASN A 724 11.26 -14.52 -29.48
N ASN A 725 12.41 -14.90 -28.90
CA ASN A 725 13.70 -14.21 -29.02
C ASN A 725 13.61 -12.70 -28.68
N ILE A 726 12.78 -12.35 -27.70
CA ILE A 726 12.69 -10.98 -27.19
C ILE A 726 13.90 -10.76 -26.29
N LEU A 727 14.84 -9.95 -26.76
CA LEU A 727 15.99 -9.54 -25.95
C LEU A 727 15.50 -8.65 -24.80
N PRO A 728 16.09 -8.77 -23.59
CA PRO A 728 15.80 -7.85 -22.52
C PRO A 728 16.09 -6.41 -22.98
N PRO A 729 15.26 -5.44 -22.58
CA PRO A 729 15.42 -4.02 -22.95
C PRO A 729 16.75 -3.44 -22.47
#